data_AF-A0A972QE80-F1
#
_entry.id   AF-A0A972QE80-F1
#
_cell.length_a   1.000
_cell.length_b   1.000
_cell.length_c   1.000
_cell.angle_alpha   90.00
_cell.angle_beta   90.00
_cell.angle_gamma   90.00
#
_symmetry.space_group_name_H-M   'P 1'
#
loop_
_entity.id
_entity.type
_entity.pdbx_description
1 polymer ?
#
loop_
_entity_poly.entity_id
_entity_poly.type
_entity_poly.pdbx_seq_one_letter_code
_entity_poly.pdbx_strand_id
1 'polypeptide(L)'
;MPKITTHIFNRKKLHSILKNISIDDLSGELKSKEINKIINNWQSLAKRGVLDKKGEVQLQDSFLKGFFGRILQYKGMAESPDEWFYEREKTTTSDATRSDAAFGFFTGESKDDVRVAVELKSAKTNLDQKQARKGSNYTPVEQAFMYANKFGKACRWIIVSNYIETRLYRSSSMNEYEVFFIENLDKEEELKKFLYLLYRKKLITKDAESAIDKLYRKDEAEQEQISKVFYKQYKEVRYHLFGHLKKNYPDIDELTLLEKTQKILDRFIFVCFCEDTGLLPERIFRKVLDAVKSNGLMVEISAWDQIRGLFRSVNEGNPARSINRYDGGLFAFDDLLDGQLVLENGIINGLVEITDYDFESDLNVNILGHIFEQSIADIEEIKRAIAGEPNDKKKGKRKKEGIYYTPEYITRYIVEQAVGGWLNEKREGLSFNSLPELTEKDYDSIKSFKTKAGIRYNKNIKKHLDFFEAYKKVLSNIKILDPACGSGAFLNQAFDYLYKEGQDVNRQIAELKKGQMDIFGLDKHILKNNLFGVDLNPESVEITKLGLWLKTADNKSELTALDDNIRCGNSLIDDSEIAGDRAFNWEEKFSKIMKSGGFDVVIGNPPYGADLSEEIVNTLKKKYKSFEYQVNSYVVFYERGLNLLKGGG
;
A
#
# COMPACT_ATOMS: atom_id res chain seq x y z
N MET A 1 3.06 11.39 -9.92
CA MET A 1 2.72 11.35 -8.49
C MET A 1 2.71 9.90 -8.06
N PRO A 2 3.28 9.52 -6.92
CA PRO A 2 3.12 8.16 -6.40
C PRO A 2 1.63 7.91 -6.17
N LYS A 3 1.07 6.88 -6.81
CA LYS A 3 -0.36 6.51 -6.69
C LYS A 3 -0.71 5.97 -5.30
N ILE A 4 0.27 5.64 -4.45
CA ILE A 4 0.07 4.96 -3.18
C ILE A 4 0.85 5.74 -2.12
N THR A 5 0.25 6.80 -1.58
CA THR A 5 0.69 7.36 -0.29
C THR A 5 -0.51 7.26 0.63
N THR A 6 -0.40 6.47 1.68
CA THR A 6 -1.41 6.39 2.73
C THR A 6 -1.32 7.68 3.54
N HIS A 7 -2.37 8.49 3.48
CA HIS A 7 -2.44 9.78 4.18
C HIS A 7 -2.74 9.56 5.65
N ILE A 8 -2.06 10.32 6.52
CA ILE A 8 -2.31 10.28 7.98
C ILE A 8 -3.73 10.74 8.30
N PHE A 9 -4.26 11.68 7.51
CA PHE A 9 -5.55 12.30 7.75
C PHE A 9 -6.53 11.98 6.63
N ASN A 10 -7.81 11.86 6.98
CA ASN A 10 -8.86 11.70 5.97
C ASN A 10 -8.89 12.96 5.06
N ARG A 11 -8.68 12.77 3.76
CA ARG A 11 -8.55 13.88 2.79
C ARG A 11 -9.81 14.74 2.69
N LYS A 12 -11.00 14.13 2.67
CA LYS A 12 -12.27 14.88 2.56
C LYS A 12 -12.50 15.74 3.79
N LYS A 13 -12.20 15.21 4.97
CA LYS A 13 -12.30 15.93 6.23
C LYS A 13 -11.29 17.06 6.32
N LEU A 14 -10.03 16.80 5.99
CA LEU A 14 -8.99 17.83 5.97
C LEU A 14 -9.33 18.94 4.97
N HIS A 15 -9.76 18.59 3.76
CA HIS A 15 -10.22 19.58 2.78
C HIS A 15 -11.43 20.38 3.30
N SER A 16 -12.40 19.73 3.95
CA SER A 16 -13.54 20.42 4.57
C SER A 16 -13.12 21.40 5.67
N ILE A 17 -12.09 21.06 6.45
CA ILE A 17 -11.51 21.96 7.46
C ILE A 17 -10.86 23.17 6.78
N LEU A 18 -10.10 22.95 5.70
CA LEU A 18 -9.32 23.98 5.03
C LEU A 18 -10.14 24.88 4.11
N LYS A 19 -11.29 24.42 3.60
CA LYS A 19 -12.12 25.10 2.60
C LYS A 19 -12.44 26.55 2.95
N ASN A 20 -12.71 26.82 4.23
CA ASN A 20 -13.14 28.13 4.71
C ASN A 20 -12.05 28.88 5.50
N ILE A 21 -10.80 28.41 5.48
CA ILE A 21 -9.68 29.03 6.17
C ILE A 21 -8.77 29.72 5.15
N SER A 22 -8.42 30.98 5.37
CA SER A 22 -7.47 31.70 4.52
C SER A 22 -6.02 31.37 4.91
N ILE A 23 -5.07 31.61 4.00
CA ILE A 23 -3.63 31.47 4.32
C ILE A 23 -3.24 32.39 5.48
N ASP A 24 -3.77 33.61 5.52
CA ASP A 24 -3.44 34.60 6.55
C ASP A 24 -3.96 34.16 7.94
N ASP A 25 -5.04 33.40 8.02
CA ASP A 25 -5.51 32.79 9.27
C ASP A 25 -4.57 31.69 9.79
N LEU A 26 -3.79 31.08 8.91
CA LEU A 26 -2.89 29.95 9.21
C LEU A 26 -1.44 30.38 9.46
N SER A 27 -1.04 31.54 8.96
CA SER A 27 0.35 32.01 9.00
C SER A 27 0.66 32.95 10.17
N GLY A 28 -0.33 33.22 11.02
CA GLY A 28 -0.18 34.04 12.22
C GLY A 28 0.20 35.48 11.88
N GLU A 29 1.46 35.84 12.13
CA GLU A 29 1.97 37.20 11.94
C GLU A 29 2.54 37.44 10.53
N LEU A 30 2.85 36.37 9.77
CA LEU A 30 3.46 36.49 8.44
C LEU A 30 2.39 36.59 7.36
N LYS A 31 2.42 37.65 6.54
CA LYS A 31 1.45 37.81 5.45
C LYS A 31 1.70 36.81 4.33
N SER A 32 0.65 36.35 3.65
CA SER A 32 0.72 35.44 2.51
C SER A 32 1.76 35.84 1.44
N LYS A 33 1.90 37.14 1.14
CA LYS A 33 2.92 37.65 0.19
C LYS A 33 4.36 37.31 0.59
N GLU A 34 4.68 37.35 1.89
CA GLU A 34 6.02 37.04 2.38
C GLU A 34 6.30 35.54 2.39
N ILE A 35 5.30 34.73 2.73
CA ILE A 35 5.36 33.27 2.64
C ILE A 35 5.69 32.86 1.20
N ASN A 36 4.93 33.39 0.23
CA ASN A 36 5.15 33.14 -1.18
C ASN A 36 6.53 33.58 -1.64
N LYS A 37 7.07 34.69 -1.11
CA LYS A 37 8.44 35.12 -1.43
C LYS A 37 9.49 34.09 -0.98
N ILE A 38 9.34 33.51 0.21
CA ILE A 38 10.25 32.49 0.72
C ILE A 38 10.12 31.21 -0.13
N ILE A 39 8.89 30.75 -0.38
CA ILE A 39 8.63 29.54 -1.18
C ILE A 39 9.19 29.69 -2.60
N ASN A 40 8.88 30.80 -3.28
CA ASN A 40 9.35 31.06 -4.65
C ASN A 40 10.88 31.10 -4.75
N ASN A 41 11.57 31.60 -3.71
CA ASN A 41 13.02 31.56 -3.67
C ASN A 41 13.55 30.12 -3.62
N TRP A 42 12.99 29.26 -2.77
CA TRP A 42 13.38 27.86 -2.68
C TRP A 42 13.03 27.06 -3.95
N GLN A 43 11.85 27.30 -4.53
CA GLN A 43 11.49 26.74 -5.83
C GLN A 43 12.47 27.15 -6.94
N SER A 44 12.93 28.41 -6.94
CA SER A 44 13.95 28.89 -7.88
C SER A 44 15.30 28.20 -7.67
N LEU A 45 15.71 28.00 -6.41
CA LEU A 45 16.94 27.26 -6.08
C LEU A 45 16.86 25.80 -6.54
N ALA A 46 15.69 25.15 -6.34
CA ALA A 46 15.44 23.80 -6.81
C ALA A 46 15.51 23.71 -8.34
N LYS A 47 14.77 24.57 -9.06
CA LYS A 47 14.76 24.62 -10.54
C LYS A 47 16.14 24.88 -11.15
N ARG A 48 17.00 25.64 -10.45
CA ARG A 48 18.37 25.94 -10.88
C ARG A 48 19.40 24.88 -10.48
N GLY A 49 18.98 23.80 -9.80
CA GLY A 49 19.87 22.76 -9.26
C GLY A 49 20.83 23.29 -8.19
N VAL A 50 20.54 24.43 -7.55
CA VAL A 50 21.44 25.00 -6.52
C VAL A 50 21.35 24.19 -5.22
N LEU A 51 20.17 23.65 -4.92
CA LEU A 51 19.97 22.80 -3.74
C LEU A 51 20.81 21.52 -3.81
N ASP A 52 21.09 21.05 -5.04
CA ASP A 52 21.87 19.85 -5.33
C ASP A 52 23.39 20.06 -5.22
N LYS A 53 23.85 21.31 -5.30
CA LYS A 53 25.27 21.69 -5.31
C LYS A 53 25.83 22.03 -3.92
N LYS A 54 24.96 22.40 -2.99
CA LYS A 54 25.38 22.84 -1.65
C LYS A 54 25.29 21.69 -0.65
N GLY A 55 26.29 21.59 0.21
CA GLY A 55 26.30 20.60 1.29
C GLY A 55 25.14 20.82 2.27
N GLU A 56 24.65 19.71 2.86
CA GLU A 56 23.53 19.65 3.81
C GLU A 56 23.59 20.76 4.88
N VAL A 57 24.73 20.89 5.55
CA VAL A 57 24.96 21.87 6.63
C VAL A 57 24.76 23.33 6.19
N GLN A 58 25.07 23.67 4.93
CA GLN A 58 24.97 25.07 4.45
C GLN A 58 23.51 25.49 4.20
N LEU A 59 22.66 24.56 3.79
CA LEU A 59 21.25 24.84 3.49
C LEU A 59 20.36 24.63 4.70
N GLN A 60 20.75 23.74 5.61
CA GLN A 60 20.02 23.40 6.82
C GLN A 60 19.62 24.63 7.63
N ASP A 61 20.57 25.54 7.94
CA ASP A 61 20.27 26.73 8.74
C ASP A 61 19.29 27.69 8.03
N SER A 62 19.46 27.86 6.71
CA SER A 62 18.58 28.71 5.90
C SER A 62 17.18 28.13 5.78
N PHE A 63 17.07 26.80 5.67
CA PHE A 63 15.79 26.10 5.59
C PHE A 63 15.07 26.15 6.94
N LEU A 64 15.76 25.81 8.04
CA LEU A 64 15.22 25.86 9.39
C LEU A 64 14.70 27.26 9.72
N LYS A 65 15.50 28.30 9.48
CA LYS A 65 15.07 29.69 9.73
C LYS A 65 13.95 30.13 8.80
N GLY A 66 14.00 29.78 7.53
CA GLY A 66 13.00 30.19 6.53
C GLY A 66 11.65 29.51 6.74
N PHE A 67 11.61 28.18 6.70
CA PHE A 67 10.37 27.40 6.78
C PHE A 67 9.90 27.25 8.23
N PHE A 68 10.71 26.66 9.10
CA PHE A 68 10.24 26.40 10.46
C PHE A 68 10.21 27.67 11.32
N GLY A 69 11.25 28.50 11.25
CA GLY A 69 11.32 29.77 11.98
C GLY A 69 10.26 30.76 11.52
N ARG A 70 10.37 31.26 10.28
CA ARG A 70 9.52 32.36 9.80
C ARG A 70 8.13 31.93 9.38
N ILE A 71 8.00 30.90 8.53
CA ILE A 71 6.69 30.49 8.02
C ILE A 71 5.87 29.79 9.12
N LEU A 72 6.47 28.85 9.85
CA LEU A 72 5.76 28.01 10.82
C LEU A 72 5.87 28.48 12.28
N GLN A 73 6.59 29.58 12.53
CA GLN A 73 6.68 30.28 13.82
C GLN A 73 7.32 29.47 14.96
N TYR A 74 8.26 28.59 14.63
CA TYR A 74 9.15 27.97 15.62
C TYR A 74 10.30 28.94 15.94
N LYS A 75 10.07 29.84 16.90
CA LYS A 75 11.09 30.82 17.33
C LYS A 75 12.26 30.14 18.03
N GLY A 76 13.48 30.54 17.70
CA GLY A 76 14.71 30.03 18.33
C GLY A 76 15.09 30.83 19.58
N MET A 77 16.09 30.36 20.33
CA MET A 77 16.56 30.99 21.58
C MET A 77 16.95 32.46 21.41
N ALA A 78 17.51 32.85 20.26
CA ALA A 78 17.87 34.24 19.99
C ALA A 78 16.65 35.17 19.81
N GLU A 79 15.51 34.60 19.40
CA GLU A 79 14.26 35.34 19.16
C GLU A 79 13.35 35.32 20.39
N SER A 80 13.47 34.30 21.24
CA SER A 80 12.68 34.09 22.45
C SER A 80 13.55 33.39 23.51
N PRO A 81 14.35 34.17 24.29
CA PRO A 81 15.37 33.61 25.18
C PRO A 81 14.83 32.82 26.37
N ASP A 82 13.68 33.23 26.91
CA ASP A 82 13.08 32.60 28.09
C ASP A 82 12.46 31.23 27.76
N GLU A 83 11.96 31.10 26.53
CA GLU A 83 11.37 29.87 26.00
C GLU A 83 11.45 29.87 24.47
N TRP A 84 12.02 28.83 23.90
CA TRP A 84 12.13 28.66 22.45
C TRP A 84 11.58 27.31 21.98
N PHE A 85 11.34 27.21 20.68
CA PHE A 85 10.53 26.14 20.11
C PHE A 85 11.27 25.23 19.11
N TYR A 86 12.54 25.52 18.80
CA TYR A 86 13.40 24.59 18.09
C TYR A 86 14.85 24.59 18.60
N GLU A 87 15.44 23.41 18.75
CA GLU A 87 16.89 23.23 18.92
C GLU A 87 17.49 22.52 17.70
N ARG A 88 18.71 22.92 17.33
CA ARG A 88 19.52 22.23 16.31
C ARG A 88 20.40 21.17 16.98
N GLU A 89 20.75 20.13 16.22
CA GLU A 89 21.66 19.06 16.68
C GLU A 89 21.23 18.48 18.04
N LYS A 90 19.93 18.20 18.18
CA LYS A 90 19.36 17.83 19.47
C LYS A 90 19.87 16.46 19.87
N THR A 91 20.56 16.41 21.01
CA THR A 91 21.07 15.16 21.58
C THR A 91 19.93 14.41 22.27
N THR A 92 19.80 13.12 21.97
CA THR A 92 18.84 12.23 22.64
C THR A 92 19.26 11.93 24.08
N THR A 93 18.29 11.64 24.94
CA THR A 93 18.51 11.44 26.38
C THR A 93 19.10 10.08 26.73
N SER A 94 19.03 9.09 25.83
CA SER A 94 19.40 7.69 26.12
C SER A 94 20.80 7.28 25.70
N ASP A 95 21.32 7.75 24.56
CA ASP A 95 22.62 7.30 24.02
C ASP A 95 23.46 8.40 23.36
N ALA A 96 23.09 9.67 23.58
CA ALA A 96 23.75 10.85 23.04
C ALA A 96 23.84 10.91 21.49
N THR A 97 23.05 10.11 20.77
CA THR A 97 22.86 10.31 19.33
C THR A 97 22.15 11.65 19.06
N ARG A 98 22.32 12.25 17.88
CA ARG A 98 21.81 13.60 17.56
C ARG A 98 20.88 13.59 16.35
N SER A 99 19.70 14.20 16.49
CA SER A 99 18.86 14.57 15.36
C SER A 99 19.27 15.94 14.80
N ASP A 100 18.96 16.22 13.53
CA ASP A 100 19.28 17.50 12.90
C ASP A 100 18.59 18.69 13.58
N ALA A 101 17.33 18.49 13.98
CA ALA A 101 16.60 19.42 14.82
C ALA A 101 15.58 18.69 15.70
N ALA A 102 15.05 19.41 16.67
CA ALA A 102 13.89 19.00 17.44
C ALA A 102 12.99 20.21 17.72
N PHE A 103 11.67 20.01 17.67
CA PHE A 103 10.71 21.02 18.08
C PHE A 103 10.07 20.65 19.42
N GLY A 104 9.83 21.64 20.26
CA GLY A 104 9.48 21.41 21.65
C GLY A 104 9.23 22.69 22.43
N PHE A 105 9.31 22.59 23.74
CA PHE A 105 9.26 23.72 24.66
C PHE A 105 10.52 23.72 25.51
N PHE A 106 11.49 24.53 25.10
CA PHE A 106 12.81 24.50 25.68
C PHE A 106 13.05 25.78 26.49
N THR A 107 13.65 25.62 27.67
CA THR A 107 14.05 26.72 28.55
C THR A 107 15.51 26.53 28.96
N GLY A 108 16.09 27.54 29.62
CA GLY A 108 17.44 27.41 30.21
C GLY A 108 17.57 26.23 31.20
N GLU A 109 16.46 25.82 31.81
CA GLU A 109 16.40 24.77 32.83
C GLU A 109 15.99 23.40 32.28
N SER A 110 15.17 23.35 31.23
CA SER A 110 14.65 22.12 30.65
C SER A 110 14.80 22.11 29.14
N LYS A 111 15.55 21.13 28.64
CA LYS A 111 15.74 20.93 27.20
C LYS A 111 15.14 19.63 26.67
N ASP A 112 14.51 18.83 27.52
CA ASP A 112 14.09 17.47 27.16
C ASP A 112 12.65 17.39 26.66
N ASP A 113 11.90 18.49 26.70
CA ASP A 113 10.52 18.54 26.21
C ASP A 113 10.46 18.61 24.67
N VAL A 114 10.83 17.50 24.02
CA VAL A 114 10.78 17.30 22.57
C VAL A 114 9.41 16.75 22.17
N ARG A 115 8.74 17.47 21.26
CA ARG A 115 7.41 17.11 20.71
C ARG A 115 7.51 16.58 19.28
N VAL A 116 8.51 17.02 18.52
CA VAL A 116 8.76 16.62 17.14
C VAL A 116 10.24 16.32 16.92
N ALA A 117 10.56 15.14 16.41
CA ALA A 117 11.91 14.84 15.91
C ALA A 117 12.03 15.31 14.45
N VAL A 118 13.12 15.98 14.10
CA VAL A 118 13.34 16.49 12.74
C VAL A 118 14.64 15.94 12.18
N GLU A 119 14.54 15.27 11.04
CA GLU A 119 15.67 14.76 10.27
C GLU A 119 15.75 15.47 8.93
N LEU A 120 16.90 16.05 8.62
CA LEU A 120 17.14 16.78 7.39
C LEU A 120 18.21 16.09 6.57
N LYS A 121 18.07 16.13 5.26
CA LYS A 121 19.05 15.57 4.34
C LYS A 121 19.33 16.52 3.18
N SER A 122 20.47 16.31 2.52
CA SER A 122 20.75 16.96 1.23
C SER A 122 19.63 16.71 0.20
N ALA A 123 19.45 17.64 -0.75
CA ALA A 123 18.37 17.58 -1.74
C ALA A 123 18.38 16.34 -2.64
N LYS A 124 19.54 15.72 -2.84
CA LYS A 124 19.68 14.49 -3.63
C LYS A 124 19.36 13.22 -2.83
N THR A 125 19.23 13.32 -1.52
CA THR A 125 19.03 12.16 -0.67
C THR A 125 17.61 11.65 -0.84
N ASN A 126 17.48 10.38 -1.24
CA ASN A 126 16.23 9.65 -1.17
C ASN A 126 15.93 9.33 0.31
N LEU A 127 14.79 9.80 0.82
CA LEU A 127 14.40 9.64 2.22
C LEU A 127 14.11 8.18 2.61
N ASP A 128 13.87 7.32 1.63
CA ASP A 128 13.54 5.91 1.80
C ASP A 128 14.70 4.96 1.49
N GLN A 129 15.84 5.48 1.01
CA GLN A 129 16.98 4.66 0.66
C GLN A 129 17.93 4.51 1.86
N LYS A 130 18.32 3.26 2.15
CA LYS A 130 19.31 2.96 3.18
C LYS A 130 20.65 3.64 2.85
N GLN A 131 21.25 4.25 3.86
CA GLN A 131 22.52 4.94 3.69
C GLN A 131 23.69 4.00 3.96
N ALA A 132 24.62 3.89 3.02
CA ALA A 132 25.85 3.12 3.21
C ALA A 132 26.81 3.89 4.14
N ARG A 133 26.59 3.81 5.46
CA ARG A 133 27.52 4.30 6.49
C ARG A 133 28.08 3.13 7.29
N LYS A 134 29.34 3.23 7.69
CA LYS A 134 30.02 2.22 8.53
C LYS A 134 29.27 2.13 9.88
N GLY A 135 28.52 1.05 10.09
CA GLY A 135 27.80 0.77 11.35
C GLY A 135 26.33 1.24 11.45
N SER A 136 25.73 1.75 10.37
CA SER A 136 24.30 2.10 10.32
C SER A 136 23.80 1.93 8.89
N ASN A 137 22.82 1.05 8.69
CA ASN A 137 22.20 0.76 7.40
C ASN A 137 20.75 1.25 7.35
N TYR A 138 20.48 2.39 7.99
CA TYR A 138 19.14 2.96 8.14
C TYR A 138 18.82 3.98 7.05
N THR A 139 17.56 4.06 6.64
CA THR A 139 17.01 5.16 5.84
C THR A 139 16.93 6.44 6.68
N PRO A 140 16.89 7.64 6.08
CA PRO A 140 16.58 8.88 6.79
C PRO A 140 15.29 8.79 7.64
N VAL A 141 14.25 8.14 7.14
CA VAL A 141 13.00 7.97 7.89
C VAL A 141 13.21 7.05 9.10
N GLU A 142 13.89 5.91 8.94
CA GLU A 142 14.22 5.00 10.06
C GLU A 142 15.06 5.71 11.14
N GLN A 143 16.04 6.52 10.74
CA GLN A 143 16.85 7.32 11.67
C GLN A 143 15.96 8.26 12.50
N ALA A 144 15.04 8.97 11.85
CA ALA A 144 14.12 9.89 12.50
C ALA A 144 13.21 9.20 13.54
N PHE A 145 12.71 8.00 13.22
CA PHE A 145 11.91 7.18 14.15
C PHE A 145 12.72 6.66 15.33
N MET A 146 13.99 6.27 15.11
CA MET A 146 14.88 5.93 16.21
C MET A 146 15.08 7.12 17.15
N TYR A 147 15.27 8.33 16.64
CA TYR A 147 15.38 9.53 17.49
C TYR A 147 14.10 9.80 18.27
N ALA A 148 12.93 9.74 17.63
CA ALA A 148 11.65 9.96 18.30
C ALA A 148 11.42 9.01 19.49
N ASN A 149 11.70 7.71 19.30
CA ASN A 149 11.61 6.72 20.37
C ASN A 149 12.55 7.05 21.55
N LYS A 150 13.72 7.63 21.28
CA LYS A 150 14.71 8.00 22.29
C LYS A 150 14.39 9.32 22.99
N PHE A 151 13.69 10.26 22.34
CA PHE A 151 13.21 11.50 22.97
C PHE A 151 12.07 11.25 23.97
N GLY A 152 11.41 10.10 23.90
CA GLY A 152 10.39 9.68 24.85
C GLY A 152 8.97 10.00 24.41
N LYS A 153 7.99 9.69 25.28
CA LYS A 153 6.54 9.66 24.94
C LYS A 153 5.94 11.01 24.55
N ALA A 154 6.59 12.12 24.90
CA ALA A 154 6.17 13.45 24.48
C ALA A 154 6.42 13.69 22.97
N CYS A 155 7.40 12.99 22.39
CA CYS A 155 7.71 13.04 20.97
C CYS A 155 6.68 12.24 20.16
N ARG A 156 5.72 12.97 19.61
CA ARG A 156 4.50 12.44 19.01
C ARG A 156 4.51 12.49 17.48
N TRP A 157 5.38 13.32 16.93
CA TRP A 157 5.46 13.61 15.51
C TRP A 157 6.90 13.56 15.03
N ILE A 158 7.08 13.28 13.75
CA ILE A 158 8.39 13.23 13.10
C ILE A 158 8.28 14.01 11.79
N ILE A 159 9.29 14.82 11.50
CA ILE A 159 9.43 15.51 10.22
C ILE A 159 10.72 15.04 9.55
N VAL A 160 10.62 14.58 8.31
CA VAL A 160 11.77 14.20 7.49
C VAL A 160 11.76 15.05 6.22
N SER A 161 12.88 15.70 5.89
CA SER A 161 12.93 16.56 4.70
C SER A 161 14.28 16.51 4.00
N ASN A 162 14.24 16.50 2.67
CA ASN A 162 15.42 16.79 1.82
C ASN A 162 15.32 18.17 1.16
N TYR A 163 14.53 19.09 1.73
CA TYR A 163 14.21 20.41 1.17
C TYR A 163 13.35 20.42 -0.11
N ILE A 164 13.30 19.32 -0.86
CA ILE A 164 12.43 19.13 -2.03
C ILE A 164 11.10 18.52 -1.60
N GLU A 165 11.16 17.44 -0.83
CA GLU A 165 10.04 16.83 -0.15
C GLU A 165 10.17 17.01 1.37
N THR A 166 9.06 17.31 2.01
CA THR A 166 8.92 17.34 3.47
C THR A 166 7.79 16.42 3.86
N ARG A 167 8.05 15.48 4.77
CA ARG A 167 7.09 14.47 5.21
C ARG A 167 6.81 14.62 6.69
N LEU A 168 5.53 14.59 7.06
CA LEU A 168 5.06 14.55 8.45
C LEU A 168 4.60 13.13 8.76
N TYR A 169 5.10 12.56 9.85
CA TYR A 169 4.76 11.23 10.34
C TYR A 169 4.24 11.29 11.77
N ARG A 170 3.36 10.36 12.11
CA ARG A 170 3.06 10.02 13.51
C ARG A 170 4.20 9.15 14.05
N SER A 171 4.69 9.40 15.27
CA SER A 171 5.81 8.61 15.82
C SER A 171 5.48 7.12 16.05
N SER A 172 4.20 6.76 16.08
CA SER A 172 3.74 5.36 16.19
C SER A 172 3.63 4.62 14.85
N SER A 173 3.68 5.30 13.70
CA SER A 173 3.49 4.66 12.40
C SER A 173 4.38 5.29 11.32
N MET A 174 5.20 4.45 10.68
CA MET A 174 6.02 4.82 9.51
C MET A 174 5.26 4.66 8.18
N ASN A 175 4.05 4.07 8.21
CA ASN A 175 3.34 3.60 7.02
C ASN A 175 2.57 4.71 6.32
N GLU A 176 2.15 5.70 7.10
CA GLU A 176 1.32 6.81 6.67
C GLU A 176 2.06 8.12 6.91
N TYR A 177 2.01 9.01 5.93
CA TYR A 177 2.58 10.33 6.05
C TYR A 177 1.89 11.35 5.16
N GLU A 178 1.90 12.60 5.62
CA GLU A 178 1.59 13.72 4.74
C GLU A 178 2.87 14.20 4.07
N VAL A 179 2.83 14.35 2.75
CA VAL A 179 3.96 14.79 1.94
C VAL A 179 3.70 16.14 1.32
N PHE A 180 4.73 16.97 1.35
CA PHE A 180 4.72 18.31 0.79
C PHE A 180 5.93 18.48 -0.12
N PHE A 181 5.66 18.72 -1.39
CA PHE A 181 6.72 19.03 -2.36
C PHE A 181 6.86 20.53 -2.50
N ILE A 182 8.09 21.04 -2.40
CA ILE A 182 8.39 22.47 -2.54
C ILE A 182 7.85 23.06 -3.84
N GLU A 183 7.88 22.30 -4.93
CA GLU A 183 7.36 22.69 -6.25
C GLU A 183 5.85 22.90 -6.30
N ASN A 184 5.10 22.41 -5.30
CA ASN A 184 3.64 22.49 -5.23
C ASN A 184 3.15 23.47 -4.15
N LEU A 185 4.04 23.99 -3.29
CA LEU A 185 3.66 24.89 -2.19
C LEU A 185 3.23 26.29 -2.63
N ASP A 186 3.30 26.62 -3.91
CA ASP A 186 2.68 27.81 -4.50
C ASP A 186 1.18 27.61 -4.79
N LYS A 187 0.70 26.36 -4.79
CA LYS A 187 -0.72 26.04 -4.91
C LYS A 187 -1.41 26.28 -3.57
N GLU A 188 -2.52 27.02 -3.61
CA GLU A 188 -3.23 27.45 -2.39
C GLU A 188 -3.62 26.30 -1.46
N GLU A 189 -4.20 25.22 -2.00
CA GLU A 189 -4.64 24.07 -1.20
C GLU A 189 -3.46 23.35 -0.52
N GLU A 190 -2.35 23.16 -1.24
CA GLU A 190 -1.14 22.52 -0.68
C GLU A 190 -0.49 23.41 0.38
N LEU A 191 -0.46 24.73 0.17
CA LEU A 191 0.06 25.67 1.15
C LEU A 191 -0.81 25.72 2.41
N LYS A 192 -2.14 25.78 2.28
CA LYS A 192 -3.06 25.71 3.41
C LYS A 192 -2.85 24.44 4.22
N LYS A 193 -2.72 23.29 3.56
CA LYS A 193 -2.45 21.99 4.19
C LYS A 193 -1.10 22.02 4.93
N PHE A 194 -0.04 22.50 4.28
CA PHE A 194 1.30 22.63 4.87
C PHE A 194 1.28 23.48 6.14
N LEU A 195 0.67 24.67 6.06
CA LEU A 195 0.58 25.57 7.20
C LEU A 195 -0.28 24.96 8.31
N TYR A 196 -1.47 24.44 8.00
CA TYR A 196 -2.37 23.92 9.02
C TYR A 196 -1.74 22.77 9.82
N LEU A 197 -1.07 21.82 9.16
CA LEU A 197 -0.51 20.64 9.80
C LEU A 197 0.83 20.90 10.51
N LEU A 198 1.66 21.82 9.99
CA LEU A 198 3.01 22.03 10.53
C LEU A 198 3.15 23.28 11.40
N TYR A 199 2.17 24.19 11.38
CA TYR A 199 2.23 25.42 12.16
C TYR A 199 2.35 25.14 13.65
N ARG A 200 3.32 25.77 14.32
CA ARG A 200 3.71 25.47 15.69
C ARG A 200 2.52 25.38 16.65
N LYS A 201 1.64 26.39 16.64
CA LYS A 201 0.48 26.46 17.55
C LYS A 201 -0.57 25.37 17.30
N LYS A 202 -0.55 24.73 16.13
CA LYS A 202 -1.44 23.62 15.78
C LYS A 202 -0.80 22.27 16.10
N LEU A 203 0.48 22.10 15.74
CA LEU A 203 1.19 20.81 15.86
C LEU A 203 1.64 20.50 17.29
N ILE A 204 2.07 21.50 18.08
CA ILE A 204 2.62 21.29 19.43
C ILE A 204 1.94 22.17 20.49
N THR A 205 1.81 21.64 21.71
CA THR A 205 1.32 22.33 22.92
C THR A 205 2.04 21.79 24.17
N LYS A 206 2.14 22.59 25.24
CA LYS A 206 2.76 22.17 26.51
C LYS A 206 1.91 21.14 27.23
N ASP A 207 0.64 21.48 27.38
CA ASP A 207 -0.33 20.74 28.16
C ASP A 207 -1.35 20.10 27.21
N ALA A 208 -1.50 18.78 27.33
CA ALA A 208 -2.43 17.95 26.57
C ALA A 208 -2.11 17.72 25.07
N GLU A 209 -3.13 17.27 24.34
CA GLU A 209 -3.10 17.01 22.89
C GLU A 209 -3.16 18.33 22.10
N SER A 210 -2.27 18.46 21.12
CA SER A 210 -2.33 19.56 20.15
C SER A 210 -3.58 19.46 19.25
N ALA A 211 -3.83 20.48 18.42
CA ALA A 211 -4.93 20.42 17.47
C ALA A 211 -4.75 19.25 16.48
N ILE A 212 -3.50 18.98 16.09
CA ILE A 212 -3.16 17.89 15.16
C ILE A 212 -3.21 16.52 15.87
N ASP A 213 -2.80 16.42 17.14
CA ASP A 213 -3.02 15.20 17.93
C ASP A 213 -4.52 14.84 18.03
N LYS A 214 -5.38 15.83 18.31
CA LYS A 214 -6.83 15.62 18.39
C LYS A 214 -7.43 15.23 17.04
N LEU A 215 -6.95 15.84 15.96
CA LEU A 215 -7.38 15.49 14.60
C LEU A 215 -7.02 14.03 14.30
N TYR A 216 -5.77 13.62 14.57
CA TYR A 216 -5.32 12.25 14.35
C TYR A 216 -6.14 11.23 15.13
N ARG A 217 -6.29 11.43 16.44
CA ARG A 217 -7.07 10.52 17.29
C ARG A 217 -8.54 10.44 16.86
N LYS A 218 -9.11 11.55 16.39
CA LYS A 218 -10.49 11.57 15.89
C LYS A 218 -10.61 10.79 14.57
N ASP A 219 -9.66 10.95 13.66
CA ASP A 219 -9.63 10.22 12.39
C ASP A 219 -9.43 8.72 12.61
N GLU A 220 -8.51 8.33 13.48
CA GLU A 220 -8.26 6.92 13.86
C GLU A 220 -9.52 6.28 14.47
N ALA A 221 -10.17 6.95 15.43
CA ALA A 221 -11.38 6.45 16.07
C ALA A 221 -12.57 6.36 15.10
N GLU A 222 -12.71 7.31 14.17
CA GLU A 222 -13.74 7.28 13.13
C GLU A 222 -13.49 6.13 12.15
N GLN A 223 -12.25 5.94 11.68
CA GLN A 223 -11.90 4.82 10.80
C GLN A 223 -12.15 3.46 11.47
N GLU A 224 -11.78 3.30 12.74
CA GLU A 224 -12.06 2.07 13.49
C GLU A 224 -13.57 1.82 13.61
N GLN A 225 -14.36 2.87 13.87
CA GLN A 225 -15.81 2.76 13.96
C GLN A 225 -16.45 2.44 12.61
N ILE A 226 -16.04 3.11 11.53
CA ILE A 226 -16.50 2.84 10.17
C ILE A 226 -16.19 1.39 9.79
N SER A 227 -14.96 0.93 10.02
CA SER A 227 -14.55 -0.45 9.74
C SER A 227 -15.44 -1.47 10.47
N LYS A 228 -15.72 -1.25 11.76
CA LYS A 228 -16.61 -2.13 12.55
C LYS A 228 -18.04 -2.15 12.04
N VAL A 229 -18.61 -0.97 11.75
CA VAL A 229 -19.99 -0.84 11.28
C VAL A 229 -20.14 -1.45 9.89
N PHE A 230 -19.23 -1.10 8.98
CA PHE A 230 -19.21 -1.64 7.64
C PHE A 230 -19.06 -3.16 7.64
N TYR A 231 -18.10 -3.71 8.40
CA TYR A 231 -17.90 -5.15 8.46
C TYR A 231 -19.17 -5.87 8.96
N LYS A 232 -19.85 -5.32 9.98
CA LYS A 232 -21.11 -5.88 10.46
C LYS A 232 -22.16 -5.92 9.36
N GLN A 233 -22.34 -4.81 8.62
CA GLN A 233 -23.30 -4.73 7.52
C GLN A 233 -22.92 -5.66 6.36
N TYR A 234 -21.65 -5.68 5.96
CA TYR A 234 -21.12 -6.58 4.93
C TYR A 234 -21.40 -8.05 5.27
N LYS A 235 -21.20 -8.44 6.54
CA LYS A 235 -21.53 -9.76 7.06
C LYS A 235 -23.03 -10.06 7.00
N GLU A 236 -23.88 -9.13 7.43
CA GLU A 236 -25.34 -9.28 7.38
C GLU A 236 -25.85 -9.45 5.94
N VAL A 237 -25.37 -8.61 5.02
CA VAL A 237 -25.70 -8.71 3.59
C VAL A 237 -25.26 -10.06 3.01
N ARG A 238 -24.07 -10.57 3.37
CA ARG A 238 -23.64 -11.92 2.97
C ARG A 238 -24.64 -12.98 3.42
N TYR A 239 -25.02 -12.99 4.70
CA TYR A 239 -25.95 -14.00 5.21
C TYR A 239 -27.31 -13.93 4.54
N HIS A 240 -27.84 -12.72 4.31
CA HIS A 240 -29.12 -12.54 3.65
C HIS A 240 -29.07 -12.97 2.18
N LEU A 241 -28.00 -12.60 1.45
CA LEU A 241 -27.79 -13.01 0.07
C LEU A 241 -27.64 -14.54 -0.02
N PHE A 242 -26.83 -15.16 0.83
CA PHE A 242 -26.65 -16.60 0.85
C PHE A 242 -27.94 -17.34 1.18
N GLY A 243 -28.68 -16.88 2.19
CA GLY A 243 -29.98 -17.44 2.57
C GLY A 243 -31.03 -17.31 1.46
N HIS A 244 -31.04 -16.18 0.75
CA HIS A 244 -31.88 -15.97 -0.44
C HIS A 244 -31.56 -16.98 -1.54
N LEU A 245 -30.28 -17.17 -1.85
CA LEU A 245 -29.86 -18.13 -2.87
C LEU A 245 -30.21 -19.57 -2.48
N LYS A 246 -29.93 -19.99 -1.24
CA LYS A 246 -30.29 -21.32 -0.73
C LYS A 246 -31.79 -21.61 -0.84
N LYS A 247 -32.61 -20.63 -0.48
CA LYS A 247 -34.07 -20.77 -0.48
C LYS A 247 -34.63 -20.92 -1.90
N ASN A 248 -34.11 -20.14 -2.85
CA ASN A 248 -34.66 -20.05 -4.20
C ASN A 248 -34.03 -21.03 -5.19
N TYR A 249 -32.85 -21.57 -4.87
CA TYR A 249 -32.12 -22.53 -5.69
C TYR A 249 -31.70 -23.76 -4.87
N PRO A 250 -32.66 -24.49 -4.27
CA PRO A 250 -32.36 -25.60 -3.35
C PRO A 250 -31.68 -26.80 -4.04
N ASP A 251 -31.78 -26.91 -5.37
CA ASP A 251 -31.17 -27.98 -6.16
C ASP A 251 -29.68 -27.75 -6.47
N ILE A 252 -29.15 -26.57 -6.12
CA ILE A 252 -27.74 -26.23 -6.32
C ILE A 252 -26.99 -26.47 -5.01
N ASP A 253 -25.81 -27.08 -5.12
CA ASP A 253 -24.91 -27.30 -4.00
C ASP A 253 -24.65 -26.01 -3.20
N GLU A 254 -24.73 -26.10 -1.86
CA GLU A 254 -24.65 -24.94 -0.99
C GLU A 254 -23.27 -24.27 -1.01
N LEU A 255 -22.18 -25.02 -1.22
CA LEU A 255 -20.85 -24.44 -1.36
C LEU A 255 -20.74 -23.64 -2.65
N THR A 256 -21.33 -24.15 -3.73
CA THR A 256 -21.43 -23.41 -5.01
C THR A 256 -22.23 -22.11 -4.84
N LEU A 257 -23.35 -22.14 -4.10
CA LEU A 257 -24.12 -20.92 -3.80
C LEU A 257 -23.34 -19.93 -2.92
N LEU A 258 -22.52 -20.41 -1.99
CA LEU A 258 -21.64 -19.58 -1.17
C LEU A 258 -20.56 -18.91 -2.04
N GLU A 259 -19.95 -19.64 -2.97
CA GLU A 259 -19.01 -19.09 -3.95
C GLU A 259 -19.68 -17.96 -4.76
N LYS A 260 -20.90 -18.18 -5.27
CA LYS A 260 -21.61 -17.13 -6.03
C LYS A 260 -22.00 -15.93 -5.15
N THR A 261 -22.35 -16.18 -3.88
CA THR A 261 -22.58 -15.10 -2.90
C THR A 261 -21.35 -14.21 -2.79
N GLN A 262 -20.17 -14.81 -2.61
CA GLN A 262 -18.93 -14.06 -2.45
C GLN A 262 -18.54 -13.33 -3.75
N LYS A 263 -18.65 -13.98 -4.92
CA LYS A 263 -18.38 -13.34 -6.21
C LYS A 263 -19.29 -12.14 -6.50
N ILE A 264 -20.57 -12.20 -6.11
CA ILE A 264 -21.48 -11.05 -6.21
C ILE A 264 -20.97 -9.91 -5.32
N LEU A 265 -20.67 -10.20 -4.05
CA LEU A 265 -20.15 -9.18 -3.12
C LEU A 265 -18.87 -8.53 -3.63
N ASP A 266 -17.91 -9.32 -4.13
CA ASP A 266 -16.63 -8.82 -4.62
C ASP A 266 -16.80 -7.92 -5.85
N ARG A 267 -17.69 -8.29 -6.78
CA ARG A 267 -18.06 -7.42 -7.92
C ARG A 267 -18.69 -6.11 -7.47
N PHE A 268 -19.53 -6.12 -6.42
CA PHE A 268 -20.09 -4.90 -5.84
C PHE A 268 -19.02 -4.02 -5.20
N ILE A 269 -18.18 -4.58 -4.32
CA ILE A 269 -17.10 -3.82 -3.65
C ILE A 269 -16.15 -3.21 -4.69
N PHE A 270 -15.78 -3.97 -5.72
CA PHE A 270 -14.92 -3.47 -6.79
C PHE A 270 -15.55 -2.28 -7.52
N VAL A 271 -16.82 -2.37 -7.92
CA VAL A 271 -17.50 -1.25 -8.59
C VAL A 271 -17.62 -0.04 -7.68
N CYS A 272 -17.92 -0.22 -6.38
CA CYS A 272 -17.96 0.88 -5.41
C CYS A 272 -16.61 1.60 -5.31
N PHE A 273 -15.53 0.84 -5.17
CA PHE A 273 -14.19 1.40 -5.18
C PHE A 273 -13.88 2.15 -6.48
N CYS A 274 -14.24 1.58 -7.62
CA CYS A 274 -13.99 2.22 -8.90
C CYS A 274 -14.79 3.50 -9.11
N GLU A 275 -16.05 3.61 -8.65
CA GLU A 275 -16.81 4.85 -8.78
C GLU A 275 -16.27 5.95 -7.85
N ASP A 276 -15.79 5.62 -6.65
CA ASP A 276 -15.25 6.60 -5.70
C ASP A 276 -13.81 7.04 -6.03
N THR A 277 -13.03 6.19 -6.71
CA THR A 277 -11.67 6.51 -7.16
C THR A 277 -11.62 7.13 -8.57
N GLY A 278 -12.78 7.37 -9.19
CA GLY A 278 -12.89 7.99 -10.52
C GLY A 278 -12.49 7.07 -11.69
N LEU A 279 -12.49 5.75 -11.46
CA LEU A 279 -12.23 4.71 -12.45
C LEU A 279 -13.49 4.33 -13.24
N LEU A 280 -14.66 4.49 -12.62
CA LEU A 280 -15.98 4.39 -13.21
C LEU A 280 -16.74 5.71 -13.00
N PRO A 281 -17.82 5.96 -13.78
CA PRO A 281 -18.68 7.10 -13.52
C PRO A 281 -19.19 7.11 -12.07
N GLU A 282 -19.17 8.28 -11.41
CA GLU A 282 -19.59 8.41 -10.02
C GLU A 282 -21.02 7.89 -9.79
N ARG A 283 -21.24 7.18 -8.68
CA ARG A 283 -22.54 6.65 -8.25
C ARG A 283 -23.25 5.83 -9.32
N ILE A 284 -22.52 4.99 -10.06
CA ILE A 284 -23.05 4.22 -11.18
C ILE A 284 -24.13 3.24 -10.72
N PHE A 285 -23.99 2.60 -9.55
CA PHE A 285 -25.05 1.73 -9.03
C PHE A 285 -26.37 2.48 -8.82
N ARG A 286 -26.31 3.68 -8.21
CA ARG A 286 -27.52 4.49 -7.98
C ARG A 286 -28.16 4.93 -9.28
N LYS A 287 -27.35 5.39 -10.25
CA LYS A 287 -27.84 5.78 -11.59
C LYS A 287 -28.55 4.63 -12.30
N VAL A 288 -28.00 3.42 -12.20
CA VAL A 288 -28.57 2.20 -12.77
C VAL A 288 -29.93 1.89 -12.13
N LEU A 289 -30.05 2.02 -10.81
CA LEU A 289 -31.29 1.75 -10.09
C LEU A 289 -32.36 2.83 -10.25
N ASP A 290 -31.95 4.10 -10.33
CA ASP A 290 -32.87 5.21 -10.59
C ASP A 290 -33.49 5.08 -11.98
N ALA A 291 -32.70 4.66 -12.98
CA ALA A 291 -33.19 4.40 -14.33
C ALA A 291 -34.28 3.32 -14.38
N VAL A 292 -34.17 2.27 -13.55
CA VAL A 292 -35.21 1.23 -13.42
C VAL A 292 -36.52 1.83 -12.89
N LYS A 293 -36.43 2.67 -11.84
CA LYS A 293 -37.60 3.34 -11.27
C LYS A 293 -38.27 4.30 -12.26
N SER A 294 -37.48 5.00 -13.08
CA SER A 294 -38.01 5.97 -14.05
C SER A 294 -38.58 5.34 -15.33
N ASN A 295 -38.03 4.22 -15.80
CA ASN A 295 -38.46 3.56 -17.05
C ASN A 295 -39.54 2.48 -16.86
N GLY A 296 -39.94 2.18 -15.62
CA GLY A 296 -40.95 1.16 -15.28
C GLY A 296 -42.36 1.38 -15.85
N LEU A 297 -42.59 2.44 -16.63
CA LEU A 297 -43.85 2.70 -17.31
C LEU A 297 -43.97 2.02 -18.69
N MET A 298 -42.88 1.52 -19.30
CA MET A 298 -42.92 0.96 -20.66
C MET A 298 -42.21 -0.40 -20.87
N VAL A 299 -41.28 -0.81 -19.99
CA VAL A 299 -40.66 -2.15 -19.98
C VAL A 299 -40.31 -2.56 -18.54
N GLU A 300 -40.75 -3.74 -18.08
CA GLU A 300 -40.33 -4.32 -16.80
C GLU A 300 -38.93 -4.94 -16.91
N ILE A 301 -37.87 -4.13 -16.77
CA ILE A 301 -36.52 -4.67 -16.58
C ILE A 301 -36.22 -4.65 -15.08
N SER A 302 -35.82 -5.79 -14.51
CA SER A 302 -35.52 -5.86 -13.07
C SER A 302 -34.24 -5.10 -12.73
N ALA A 303 -34.13 -4.66 -11.47
CA ALA A 303 -32.91 -4.04 -10.95
C ALA A 303 -31.69 -4.97 -11.11
N TRP A 304 -31.88 -6.27 -10.92
CA TRP A 304 -30.82 -7.26 -11.07
C TRP A 304 -30.33 -7.38 -12.52
N ASP A 305 -31.22 -7.34 -13.50
CA ASP A 305 -30.84 -7.39 -14.93
C ASP A 305 -29.95 -6.21 -15.31
N GLN A 306 -30.26 -5.03 -14.80
CA GLN A 306 -29.46 -3.83 -15.05
C GLN A 306 -28.09 -3.90 -14.36
N ILE A 307 -28.03 -4.47 -13.14
CA ILE A 307 -26.76 -4.72 -12.44
C ILE A 307 -25.91 -5.75 -13.21
N ARG A 308 -26.51 -6.84 -13.71
CA ARG A 308 -25.80 -7.79 -14.59
C ARG A 308 -25.31 -7.12 -15.88
N GLY A 309 -26.11 -6.22 -16.46
CA GLY A 309 -25.70 -5.40 -17.60
C GLY A 309 -24.52 -4.47 -17.30
N LEU A 310 -24.47 -3.91 -16.08
CA LEU A 310 -23.31 -3.16 -15.59
C LEU A 310 -22.08 -4.06 -15.45
N PHE A 311 -22.20 -5.24 -14.83
CA PHE A 311 -21.09 -6.20 -14.71
C PHE A 311 -20.54 -6.60 -16.08
N ARG A 312 -21.42 -6.86 -17.06
CA ARG A 312 -21.01 -7.11 -18.44
C ARG A 312 -20.28 -5.91 -19.05
N SER A 313 -20.78 -4.69 -18.81
CA SER A 313 -20.12 -3.46 -19.28
C SER A 313 -18.74 -3.25 -18.66
N VAL A 314 -18.55 -3.64 -17.39
CA VAL A 314 -17.23 -3.62 -16.72
C VAL A 314 -16.31 -4.70 -17.31
N ASN A 315 -16.85 -5.89 -17.59
CA ASN A 315 -16.11 -7.00 -18.19
C ASN A 315 -15.62 -6.70 -19.60
N GLU A 316 -16.51 -6.22 -20.47
CA GLU A 316 -16.27 -6.06 -21.92
C GLU A 316 -15.81 -4.64 -22.28
N GLY A 317 -16.05 -3.68 -21.39
CA GLY A 317 -15.96 -2.24 -21.67
C GLY A 317 -17.24 -1.69 -22.30
N ASN A 318 -17.53 -0.42 -22.02
CA ASN A 318 -18.65 0.30 -22.63
C ASN A 318 -18.28 1.77 -22.85
N PRO A 319 -17.66 2.10 -24.01
CA PRO A 319 -17.20 3.45 -24.32
C PRO A 319 -18.33 4.49 -24.31
N ALA A 320 -19.55 4.10 -24.69
CA ALA A 320 -20.72 5.00 -24.71
C ALA A 320 -21.13 5.47 -23.31
N ARG A 321 -20.71 4.76 -22.26
CA ARG A 321 -20.96 5.10 -20.85
C ARG A 321 -19.69 5.46 -20.09
N SER A 322 -18.58 5.69 -20.79
CA SER A 322 -17.26 5.96 -20.19
C SER A 322 -16.81 4.85 -19.22
N ILE A 323 -17.10 3.60 -19.56
CA ILE A 323 -16.65 2.42 -18.80
C ILE A 323 -15.53 1.76 -19.58
N ASN A 324 -14.35 1.68 -18.99
CA ASN A 324 -13.25 0.90 -19.57
C ASN A 324 -13.50 -0.59 -19.40
N ARG A 325 -12.86 -1.37 -20.27
CA ARG A 325 -12.76 -2.82 -20.10
C ARG A 325 -11.82 -3.10 -18.93
N TYR A 326 -12.32 -3.81 -17.92
CA TYR A 326 -11.53 -4.24 -16.75
C TYR A 326 -11.32 -5.77 -16.74
N ASP A 327 -11.66 -6.52 -17.78
CA ASP A 327 -11.46 -7.99 -17.89
C ASP A 327 -10.29 -8.57 -17.07
N GLY A 328 -10.62 -9.48 -16.13
CA GLY A 328 -9.67 -10.01 -15.14
C GLY A 328 -10.20 -11.20 -14.34
N GLY A 329 -11.12 -12.00 -14.87
CA GLY A 329 -11.67 -13.16 -14.16
C GLY A 329 -12.83 -12.82 -13.19
N LEU A 330 -12.72 -11.77 -12.38
CA LEU A 330 -13.79 -11.36 -11.44
C LEU A 330 -15.12 -11.07 -12.15
N PHE A 331 -15.07 -10.34 -13.25
CA PHE A 331 -16.23 -10.01 -14.09
C PHE A 331 -16.41 -10.96 -15.28
N ALA A 332 -15.57 -12.00 -15.40
CA ALA A 332 -15.75 -13.00 -16.44
C ALA A 332 -17.13 -13.66 -16.30
N PHE A 333 -17.75 -13.93 -17.44
CA PHE A 333 -19.10 -14.47 -17.50
C PHE A 333 -19.21 -15.78 -16.73
N ASP A 334 -20.22 -15.87 -15.88
CA ASP A 334 -20.50 -17.02 -15.02
C ASP A 334 -21.90 -17.56 -15.34
N ASP A 335 -21.97 -18.77 -15.89
CA ASP A 335 -23.22 -19.35 -16.40
C ASP A 335 -24.34 -19.39 -15.35
N LEU A 336 -23.97 -19.63 -14.09
CA LEU A 336 -24.93 -19.67 -12.99
C LEU A 336 -25.32 -18.24 -12.57
N LEU A 337 -24.34 -17.41 -12.19
CA LEU A 337 -24.61 -16.07 -11.65
C LEU A 337 -25.20 -15.14 -12.70
N ASP A 338 -24.58 -15.06 -13.87
CA ASP A 338 -24.97 -14.13 -14.93
C ASP A 338 -26.13 -14.66 -15.77
N GLY A 339 -26.32 -15.98 -15.84
CA GLY A 339 -27.37 -16.61 -16.64
C GLY A 339 -28.67 -16.94 -15.88
N GLN A 340 -28.57 -17.44 -14.64
CA GLN A 340 -29.69 -18.13 -13.98
C GLN A 340 -30.13 -17.49 -12.65
N LEU A 341 -29.19 -16.97 -11.86
CA LEU A 341 -29.51 -16.40 -10.55
C LEU A 341 -30.31 -15.10 -10.69
N VAL A 342 -31.34 -14.94 -9.87
CA VAL A 342 -32.20 -13.76 -9.77
C VAL A 342 -32.26 -13.31 -8.31
N LEU A 343 -31.97 -12.02 -8.09
CA LEU A 343 -32.01 -11.43 -6.76
C LEU A 343 -33.32 -10.66 -6.55
N GLU A 344 -33.93 -10.87 -5.39
CA GLU A 344 -35.09 -10.09 -4.96
C GLU A 344 -34.68 -8.65 -4.62
N ASN A 345 -35.59 -7.70 -4.82
CA ASN A 345 -35.35 -6.28 -4.54
C ASN A 345 -34.88 -6.01 -3.10
N GLY A 346 -35.35 -6.80 -2.12
CA GLY A 346 -34.90 -6.68 -0.73
C GLY A 346 -33.40 -6.96 -0.56
N ILE A 347 -32.87 -7.96 -1.27
CA ILE A 347 -31.46 -8.30 -1.28
C ILE A 347 -30.63 -7.24 -2.01
N ILE A 348 -31.15 -6.76 -3.15
CA ILE A 348 -30.51 -5.67 -3.90
C ILE A 348 -30.42 -4.41 -3.04
N ASN A 349 -31.47 -4.06 -2.30
CA ASN A 349 -31.44 -2.89 -1.41
C ASN A 349 -30.33 -3.02 -0.35
N GLY A 350 -30.16 -4.19 0.27
CA GLY A 350 -29.06 -4.41 1.21
C GLY A 350 -27.67 -4.26 0.58
N LEU A 351 -27.48 -4.73 -0.65
CA LEU A 351 -26.25 -4.52 -1.42
C LEU A 351 -26.03 -3.04 -1.77
N VAL A 352 -27.09 -2.27 -1.96
CA VAL A 352 -27.03 -0.85 -2.32
C VAL A 352 -26.66 0.03 -1.13
N GLU A 353 -27.05 -0.34 0.08
CA GLU A 353 -26.60 0.39 1.28
C GLU A 353 -25.07 0.34 1.46
N ILE A 354 -24.40 -0.69 0.94
CA ILE A 354 -22.92 -0.76 0.90
C ILE A 354 -22.34 0.36 0.02
N THR A 355 -23.09 0.84 -0.99
CA THR A 355 -22.69 1.95 -1.89
C THR A 355 -22.82 3.33 -1.24
N ASP A 356 -23.27 3.42 0.02
CA ASP A 356 -23.30 4.68 0.77
C ASP A 356 -21.96 5.04 1.41
N TYR A 357 -21.04 4.08 1.52
CA TYR A 357 -19.70 4.30 2.04
C TYR A 357 -18.77 4.87 0.98
N ASP A 358 -17.75 5.60 1.43
CA ASP A 358 -16.72 6.18 0.57
C ASP A 358 -15.47 5.28 0.53
N PHE A 359 -15.29 4.57 -0.57
CA PHE A 359 -14.18 3.64 -0.78
C PHE A 359 -12.85 4.31 -1.12
N GLU A 360 -12.84 5.62 -1.38
CA GLU A 360 -11.58 6.37 -1.54
C GLU A 360 -10.97 6.73 -0.17
N SER A 361 -11.80 7.14 0.80
CA SER A 361 -11.32 7.73 2.06
C SER A 361 -11.70 6.97 3.32
N ASP A 362 -12.93 6.44 3.41
CA ASP A 362 -13.46 5.78 4.60
C ASP A 362 -13.12 4.28 4.60
N LEU A 363 -13.14 3.63 3.43
CA LEU A 363 -12.83 2.21 3.24
C LEU A 363 -11.71 2.01 2.23
N ASN A 364 -10.56 2.60 2.52
CA ASN A 364 -9.37 2.44 1.69
C ASN A 364 -8.90 0.97 1.63
N VAL A 365 -7.95 0.68 0.73
CA VAL A 365 -7.43 -0.68 0.47
C VAL A 365 -6.96 -1.41 1.74
N ASN A 366 -6.38 -0.69 2.71
CA ASN A 366 -5.92 -1.29 3.96
C ASN A 366 -7.11 -1.73 4.83
N ILE A 367 -8.11 -0.87 5.00
CA ILE A 367 -9.33 -1.18 5.76
C ILE A 367 -10.09 -2.35 5.11
N LEU A 368 -10.21 -2.36 3.79
CA LEU A 368 -10.81 -3.48 3.05
C LEU A 368 -10.04 -4.78 3.24
N GLY A 369 -8.69 -4.74 3.23
CA GLY A 369 -7.87 -5.91 3.53
C GLY A 369 -8.22 -6.53 4.88
N HIS A 370 -8.37 -5.72 5.93
CA HIS A 370 -8.79 -6.20 7.25
C HIS A 370 -10.20 -6.79 7.26
N ILE A 371 -11.16 -6.17 6.57
CA ILE A 371 -12.54 -6.64 6.47
C ILE A 371 -12.58 -7.98 5.74
N PHE A 372 -11.84 -8.10 4.63
CA PHE A 372 -11.76 -9.34 3.87
C PHE A 372 -11.14 -10.46 4.70
N GLU A 373 -10.06 -10.18 5.42
CA GLU A 373 -9.46 -11.15 6.35
C GLU A 373 -10.44 -11.62 7.42
N GLN A 374 -11.16 -10.68 8.03
CA GLN A 374 -12.15 -11.03 9.04
C GLN A 374 -13.30 -11.86 8.44
N SER A 375 -13.62 -11.64 7.16
CA SER A 375 -14.65 -12.37 6.45
C SER A 375 -14.29 -13.82 6.12
N ILE A 376 -13.01 -14.13 5.92
CA ILE A 376 -12.54 -15.51 5.67
C ILE A 376 -12.98 -16.44 6.82
N ALA A 377 -12.80 -16.00 8.07
CA ALA A 377 -13.21 -16.78 9.23
C ALA A 377 -14.73 -17.03 9.29
N ASP A 378 -15.55 -16.09 8.81
CA ASP A 378 -17.00 -16.28 8.73
C ASP A 378 -17.38 -17.28 7.63
N ILE A 379 -16.70 -17.22 6.49
CA ILE A 379 -16.92 -18.12 5.35
C ILE A 379 -16.60 -19.56 5.76
N GLU A 380 -15.49 -19.78 6.45
CA GLU A 380 -15.12 -21.10 6.96
C GLU A 380 -16.13 -21.62 8.01
N GLU A 381 -16.66 -20.74 8.87
CA GLU A 381 -17.75 -21.10 9.79
C GLU A 381 -19.01 -21.56 9.03
N ILE A 382 -19.35 -20.88 7.93
CA ILE A 382 -20.48 -21.27 7.07
C ILE A 382 -20.20 -22.62 6.40
N LYS A 383 -19.01 -22.82 5.80
CA LYS A 383 -18.65 -24.09 5.14
C LYS A 383 -18.73 -25.29 6.08
N ARG A 384 -18.28 -25.15 7.33
CA ARG A 384 -18.42 -26.21 8.34
C ARG A 384 -19.86 -26.52 8.69
N ALA A 385 -20.69 -25.49 8.80
CA ALA A 385 -22.12 -25.68 9.04
C ALA A 385 -22.78 -26.45 7.89
N ILE A 386 -22.38 -26.18 6.64
CA ILE A 386 -22.82 -26.92 5.45
C ILE A 386 -22.35 -28.39 5.53
N ALA A 387 -21.10 -28.63 5.95
CA ALA A 387 -20.54 -29.98 6.11
C ALA A 387 -21.09 -30.77 7.32
N GLY A 388 -21.93 -30.16 8.16
CA GLY A 388 -22.50 -30.81 9.36
C GLY A 388 -21.50 -31.01 10.50
N GLU A 389 -20.37 -30.29 10.51
CA GLU A 389 -19.35 -30.42 11.53
C GLU A 389 -19.76 -29.75 12.85
N PRO A 390 -19.48 -30.37 14.02
CA PRO A 390 -19.86 -29.81 15.31
C PRO A 390 -19.13 -28.49 15.59
N ASN A 391 -19.91 -27.48 15.97
CA ASN A 391 -19.44 -26.13 16.27
C ASN A 391 -18.74 -26.11 17.65
N ASP A 392 -17.45 -26.45 17.66
CA ASP A 392 -16.70 -26.73 18.88
C ASP A 392 -16.23 -25.42 19.58
N LYS A 393 -17.17 -24.75 20.27
CA LYS A 393 -16.97 -23.44 20.94
C LYS A 393 -15.83 -23.41 21.99
N LYS A 394 -15.24 -24.57 22.34
CA LYS A 394 -14.20 -24.70 23.40
C LYS A 394 -12.77 -24.42 22.92
N LYS A 395 -12.48 -24.45 21.62
CA LYS A 395 -11.20 -23.96 21.06
C LYS A 395 -11.51 -22.65 20.33
N GLY A 396 -10.97 -21.52 20.79
CA GLY A 396 -11.33 -20.20 20.25
C GLY A 396 -11.22 -20.13 18.71
N LYS A 397 -12.13 -19.38 18.07
CA LYS A 397 -12.31 -19.26 16.60
C LYS A 397 -11.02 -19.23 15.77
N ARG A 398 -9.95 -18.60 16.27
CA ARG A 398 -8.65 -18.44 15.57
C ARG A 398 -7.68 -19.63 15.70
N LYS A 399 -7.82 -20.46 16.74
CA LYS A 399 -6.84 -21.52 17.08
C LYS A 399 -7.00 -22.81 16.30
N LYS A 400 -8.17 -23.06 15.68
CA LYS A 400 -8.46 -24.32 14.99
C LYS A 400 -8.09 -24.27 13.49
N GLU A 401 -7.98 -23.07 12.92
CA GLU A 401 -7.85 -22.88 11.46
C GLU A 401 -6.52 -22.28 11.02
N GLY A 402 -5.68 -21.81 11.95
CA GLY A 402 -4.40 -21.20 11.59
C GLY A 402 -4.51 -19.85 10.86
N ILE A 403 -5.72 -19.27 10.74
CA ILE A 403 -5.97 -17.98 10.10
C ILE A 403 -5.61 -16.88 11.09
N TYR A 404 -4.39 -16.38 10.95
CA TYR A 404 -3.85 -15.29 11.77
C TYR A 404 -3.55 -14.08 10.92
N TYR A 405 -4.25 -12.98 11.22
CA TYR A 405 -3.92 -11.65 10.70
C TYR A 405 -2.44 -11.37 10.97
N THR A 406 -1.69 -11.06 9.92
CA THR A 406 -0.30 -10.63 10.04
C THR A 406 -0.28 -9.11 10.02
N PRO A 407 0.04 -8.44 11.14
CA PRO A 407 0.13 -6.98 11.17
C PRO A 407 0.97 -6.42 10.02
N GLU A 408 0.47 -5.34 9.42
CA GLU A 408 1.11 -4.68 8.28
C GLU A 408 2.60 -4.35 8.54
N TYR A 409 2.94 -3.92 9.76
CA TYR A 409 4.33 -3.62 10.11
C TYR A 409 5.22 -4.88 10.07
N ILE A 410 4.67 -6.06 10.34
CA ILE A 410 5.38 -7.35 10.27
C ILE A 410 5.54 -7.78 8.82
N THR A 411 4.46 -7.75 8.02
CA THR A 411 4.51 -8.13 6.60
C THR A 411 5.49 -7.25 5.84
N ARG A 412 5.45 -5.93 6.05
CA ARG A 412 6.42 -5.00 5.48
C ARG A 412 7.85 -5.33 5.89
N TYR A 413 8.11 -5.50 7.18
CA TYR A 413 9.45 -5.79 7.67
C TYR A 413 10.02 -7.06 7.01
N ILE A 414 9.23 -8.13 6.94
CA ILE A 414 9.67 -9.38 6.31
C ILE A 414 9.92 -9.18 4.80
N VAL A 415 9.04 -8.46 4.10
CA VAL A 415 9.25 -8.14 2.68
C VAL A 415 10.54 -7.33 2.47
N GLU A 416 10.79 -6.31 3.29
CA GLU A 416 12.01 -5.50 3.21
C GLU A 416 13.28 -6.31 3.45
N GLN A 417 13.23 -7.29 4.36
CA GLN A 417 14.39 -8.18 4.60
C GLN A 417 14.55 -9.21 3.49
N ALA A 418 13.49 -9.88 3.07
CA ALA A 418 13.55 -10.97 2.09
C ALA A 418 13.72 -10.42 0.66
N VAL A 419 12.73 -9.67 0.17
CA VAL A 419 12.74 -9.10 -1.19
C VAL A 419 13.82 -8.03 -1.31
N GLY A 420 13.89 -7.13 -0.34
CA GLY A 420 14.89 -6.06 -0.33
C GLY A 420 16.31 -6.56 -0.12
N GLY A 421 16.52 -7.57 0.74
CA GLY A 421 17.81 -8.24 0.90
C GLY A 421 18.28 -8.88 -0.40
N TRP A 422 17.42 -9.69 -1.03
CA TRP A 422 17.72 -10.34 -2.31
C TRP A 422 18.07 -9.33 -3.41
N LEU A 423 17.29 -8.24 -3.53
CA LEU A 423 17.56 -7.18 -4.50
C LEU A 423 18.88 -6.46 -4.24
N ASN A 424 19.22 -6.21 -2.97
CA ASN A 424 20.50 -5.62 -2.61
C ASN A 424 21.69 -6.49 -3.04
N GLU A 425 21.62 -7.80 -2.83
CA GLU A 425 22.66 -8.72 -3.31
C GLU A 425 22.81 -8.65 -4.84
N LYS A 426 21.70 -8.58 -5.58
CA LYS A 426 21.78 -8.42 -7.05
C LYS A 426 22.35 -7.06 -7.46
N ARG A 427 22.05 -5.98 -6.74
CA ARG A 427 22.66 -4.65 -6.97
C ARG A 427 24.17 -4.70 -6.76
N GLU A 428 24.63 -5.34 -5.69
CA GLU A 428 26.05 -5.51 -5.39
C GLU A 428 26.75 -6.34 -6.48
N GLY A 429 26.12 -7.44 -6.92
CA GLY A 429 26.61 -8.26 -8.04
C GLY A 429 26.69 -7.48 -9.36
N LEU A 430 25.84 -6.47 -9.57
CA LEU A 430 25.89 -5.54 -10.70
C LEU A 430 26.93 -4.41 -10.50
N SER A 431 27.80 -4.51 -9.50
CA SER A 431 28.86 -3.54 -9.21
C SER A 431 28.36 -2.15 -8.82
N PHE A 432 27.19 -2.05 -8.16
CA PHE A 432 26.64 -0.78 -7.66
C PHE A 432 27.66 0.03 -6.84
N ASN A 433 28.38 -0.65 -5.94
CA ASN A 433 29.37 -0.03 -5.05
C ASN A 433 30.62 0.51 -5.78
N SER A 434 30.78 0.19 -7.07
CA SER A 434 31.90 0.65 -7.91
C SER A 434 31.49 1.73 -8.92
N LEU A 435 30.26 2.26 -8.83
CA LEU A 435 29.82 3.34 -9.69
C LEU A 435 30.57 4.64 -9.38
N PRO A 436 31.02 5.39 -10.41
CA PRO A 436 31.71 6.66 -10.20
C PRO A 436 30.73 7.71 -9.65
N GLU A 437 31.18 8.59 -8.78
CA GLU A 437 30.38 9.75 -8.36
C GLU A 437 30.09 10.65 -9.57
N LEU A 438 28.83 11.06 -9.74
CA LEU A 438 28.43 11.95 -10.83
C LEU A 438 28.54 13.41 -10.42
N THR A 439 29.25 14.19 -11.21
CA THR A 439 29.40 15.63 -11.04
C THR A 439 28.50 16.39 -12.01
N GLU A 440 28.30 17.69 -11.78
CA GLU A 440 27.52 18.53 -12.71
C GLU A 440 28.11 18.54 -14.13
N LYS A 441 29.44 18.50 -14.24
CA LYS A 441 30.13 18.42 -15.52
C LYS A 441 29.71 17.17 -16.30
N ASP A 442 29.44 16.06 -15.60
CA ASP A 442 28.94 14.84 -16.25
C ASP A 442 27.54 15.10 -16.85
N TYR A 443 26.62 15.70 -16.12
CA TYR A 443 25.27 16.02 -16.63
C TYR A 443 25.29 17.07 -17.76
N ASP A 444 26.10 18.12 -17.61
CA ASP A 444 26.25 19.19 -18.61
C ASP A 444 26.83 18.66 -19.93
N SER A 445 27.72 17.66 -19.85
CA SER A 445 28.35 17.04 -21.02
C SER A 445 27.41 16.19 -21.88
N ILE A 446 26.19 15.90 -21.42
CA ILE A 446 25.18 15.16 -22.21
C ILE A 446 24.72 16.05 -23.37
N LYS A 447 25.13 15.69 -24.58
CA LYS A 447 24.76 16.39 -25.82
C LYS A 447 23.56 15.70 -26.45
N SER A 448 22.44 16.43 -26.55
CA SER A 448 21.27 16.03 -27.34
C SER A 448 21.47 16.47 -28.79
N PHE A 449 21.45 15.52 -29.71
CA PHE A 449 21.49 15.81 -31.15
C PHE A 449 20.07 15.74 -31.71
N LYS A 450 19.65 16.74 -32.51
CA LYS A 450 18.36 16.74 -33.22
C LYS A 450 18.27 15.70 -34.36
N THR A 451 19.29 14.86 -34.56
CA THR A 451 19.38 13.90 -35.68
C THR A 451 19.15 12.45 -35.21
N LYS A 452 18.96 11.51 -36.17
CA LYS A 452 18.80 10.06 -35.94
C LYS A 452 19.89 9.38 -35.09
N ALA A 453 20.98 10.08 -34.73
CA ALA A 453 22.12 9.55 -33.98
C ALA A 453 21.88 9.40 -32.45
N GLY A 454 20.77 9.92 -31.92
CA GLY A 454 20.42 9.79 -30.50
C GLY A 454 21.24 10.66 -29.55
N ILE A 455 21.09 10.45 -28.24
CA ILE A 455 21.81 11.18 -27.18
C ILE A 455 23.19 10.54 -26.96
N ARG A 456 24.25 11.35 -26.87
CA ARG A 456 25.59 10.87 -26.49
C ARG A 456 25.86 11.14 -25.02
N TYR A 457 26.02 10.05 -24.26
CA TYR A 457 26.40 10.07 -22.85
C TYR A 457 27.92 10.00 -22.68
N ASN A 458 28.45 10.65 -21.64
CA ASN A 458 29.84 10.44 -21.23
C ASN A 458 30.02 9.05 -20.57
N LYS A 459 31.28 8.67 -20.28
CA LYS A 459 31.62 7.36 -19.72
C LYS A 459 30.97 7.09 -18.35
N ASN A 460 30.89 8.09 -17.48
CA ASN A 460 30.33 7.94 -16.13
C ASN A 460 28.80 7.79 -16.20
N ILE A 461 28.12 8.68 -16.91
CA ILE A 461 26.66 8.59 -17.13
C ILE A 461 26.30 7.27 -17.80
N LYS A 462 27.10 6.83 -18.78
CA LYS A 462 26.89 5.53 -19.43
C LYS A 462 26.99 4.37 -18.45
N LYS A 463 27.98 4.35 -17.54
CA LYS A 463 28.09 3.30 -16.51
C LYS A 463 26.85 3.24 -15.60
N HIS A 464 26.34 4.41 -15.19
CA HIS A 464 25.12 4.49 -14.38
C HIS A 464 23.88 4.01 -15.15
N LEU A 465 23.73 4.44 -16.40
CA LEU A 465 22.65 3.96 -17.27
C LEU A 465 22.72 2.45 -17.47
N ASP A 466 23.89 1.91 -17.80
CA ASP A 466 24.10 0.47 -17.99
C ASP A 466 23.74 -0.31 -16.70
N PHE A 467 24.12 0.22 -15.52
CA PHE A 467 23.74 -0.35 -14.23
C PHE A 467 22.21 -0.32 -14.01
N PHE A 468 21.57 0.85 -14.12
CA PHE A 468 20.15 0.98 -13.84
C PHE A 468 19.28 0.22 -14.84
N GLU A 469 19.67 0.14 -16.11
CA GLU A 469 18.98 -0.68 -17.11
C GLU A 469 19.16 -2.19 -16.82
N ALA A 470 20.33 -2.62 -16.33
CA ALA A 470 20.53 -3.99 -15.88
C ALA A 470 19.71 -4.31 -14.62
N TYR A 471 19.70 -3.40 -13.64
CA TYR A 471 18.94 -3.57 -12.41
C TYR A 471 17.43 -3.53 -12.66
N LYS A 472 16.96 -2.66 -13.58
CA LYS A 472 15.57 -2.67 -14.06
C LYS A 472 15.18 -4.03 -14.61
N LYS A 473 16.07 -4.73 -15.33
CA LYS A 473 15.82 -6.10 -15.79
C LYS A 473 15.73 -7.09 -14.63
N VAL A 474 16.53 -6.93 -13.57
CA VAL A 474 16.40 -7.75 -12.35
C VAL A 474 15.03 -7.55 -11.71
N LEU A 475 14.64 -6.29 -11.45
CA LEU A 475 13.32 -5.95 -10.90
C LEU A 475 12.17 -6.46 -11.77
N SER A 476 12.32 -6.42 -13.08
CA SER A 476 11.30 -6.90 -14.02
C SER A 476 11.17 -8.44 -14.04
N ASN A 477 12.15 -9.18 -13.51
CA ASN A 477 12.18 -10.64 -13.64
C ASN A 477 12.13 -11.41 -12.31
N ILE A 478 12.29 -10.75 -11.16
CA ILE A 478 12.18 -11.39 -9.84
C ILE A 478 10.82 -12.11 -9.68
N LYS A 479 10.82 -13.36 -9.22
CA LYS A 479 9.62 -14.16 -8.93
C LYS A 479 9.46 -14.34 -7.41
N ILE A 480 8.43 -13.73 -6.84
CA ILE A 480 8.11 -13.77 -5.41
C ILE A 480 6.89 -14.66 -5.21
N LEU A 481 7.01 -15.66 -4.33
CA LEU A 481 5.94 -16.59 -4.01
C LEU A 481 5.46 -16.42 -2.56
N ASP A 482 4.14 -16.48 -2.37
CA ASP A 482 3.51 -16.85 -1.10
C ASP A 482 2.71 -18.16 -1.24
N PRO A 483 3.17 -19.28 -0.63
CA PRO A 483 2.54 -20.60 -0.80
C PRO A 483 1.33 -20.83 0.12
N ALA A 484 0.96 -19.86 0.97
CA ALA A 484 -0.25 -19.90 1.80
C ALA A 484 -0.76 -18.47 1.96
N CYS A 485 -1.17 -17.86 0.85
CA CYS A 485 -1.24 -16.40 0.75
C CYS A 485 -2.38 -15.76 1.55
N GLY A 486 -3.40 -16.52 1.97
CA GLY A 486 -4.55 -15.99 2.69
C GLY A 486 -5.18 -14.82 1.94
N SER A 487 -5.33 -13.68 2.60
CA SER A 487 -5.81 -12.41 2.00
C SER A 487 -4.81 -11.70 1.10
N GLY A 488 -3.59 -12.23 0.96
CA GLY A 488 -2.55 -11.65 0.14
C GLY A 488 -1.78 -10.53 0.82
N ALA A 489 -1.78 -10.44 2.15
CA ALA A 489 -1.10 -9.37 2.89
C ALA A 489 0.39 -9.22 2.51
N PHE A 490 1.12 -10.34 2.37
CA PHE A 490 2.52 -10.33 1.92
C PHE A 490 2.68 -9.92 0.46
N LEU A 491 1.81 -10.42 -0.43
CA LEU A 491 1.87 -10.08 -1.85
C LEU A 491 1.55 -8.60 -2.11
N ASN A 492 0.61 -8.04 -1.34
CA ASN A 492 0.30 -6.62 -1.35
C ASN A 492 1.51 -5.76 -0.90
N GLN A 493 2.22 -6.17 0.15
CA GLN A 493 3.44 -5.46 0.59
C GLN A 493 4.61 -5.64 -0.39
N ALA A 494 4.75 -6.83 -0.99
CA ALA A 494 5.75 -7.08 -2.03
C ALA A 494 5.48 -6.23 -3.28
N PHE A 495 4.20 -6.04 -3.65
CA PHE A 495 3.80 -5.11 -4.70
C PHE A 495 4.28 -3.68 -4.38
N ASP A 496 3.93 -3.16 -3.20
CA ASP A 496 4.27 -1.80 -2.80
C ASP A 496 5.80 -1.57 -2.81
N TYR A 497 6.56 -2.55 -2.30
CA TYR A 497 8.01 -2.52 -2.28
C TYR A 497 8.59 -2.47 -3.71
N LEU A 498 8.21 -3.41 -4.58
CA LEU A 498 8.70 -3.46 -5.96
C LEU A 498 8.29 -2.22 -6.78
N TYR A 499 7.08 -1.72 -6.55
CA TYR A 499 6.59 -0.54 -7.23
C TYR A 499 7.41 0.70 -6.85
N LYS A 500 7.69 0.89 -5.56
CA LYS A 500 8.54 1.97 -5.04
C LYS A 500 9.95 1.88 -5.61
N GLU A 501 10.60 0.73 -5.50
CA GLU A 501 11.96 0.50 -6.01
C GLU A 501 12.03 0.74 -7.54
N GLY A 502 11.03 0.25 -8.28
CA GLY A 502 10.92 0.48 -9.72
C GLY A 502 10.71 1.94 -10.09
N GLN A 503 9.90 2.70 -9.34
CA GLN A 503 9.72 4.13 -9.56
C GLN A 503 11.04 4.88 -9.38
N ASP A 504 11.81 4.52 -8.37
CA ASP A 504 13.11 5.13 -8.10
C ASP A 504 14.10 4.83 -9.22
N VAL A 505 14.16 3.59 -9.72
CA VAL A 505 14.99 3.24 -10.89
C VAL A 505 14.54 4.01 -12.14
N ASN A 506 13.23 4.13 -12.40
CA ASN A 506 12.73 4.91 -13.52
C ASN A 506 13.09 6.40 -13.40
N ARG A 507 13.02 6.97 -12.18
CA ARG A 507 13.43 8.35 -11.92
C ARG A 507 14.92 8.56 -12.21
N GLN A 508 15.77 7.68 -11.71
CA GLN A 508 17.22 7.72 -11.93
C GLN A 508 17.55 7.65 -13.43
N ILE A 509 16.92 6.73 -14.17
CA ILE A 509 17.10 6.63 -15.63
C ILE A 509 16.62 7.91 -16.34
N ALA A 510 15.46 8.44 -15.96
CA ALA A 510 14.91 9.65 -16.58
C ALA A 510 15.82 10.87 -16.35
N GLU A 511 16.37 11.03 -15.14
CA GLU A 511 17.34 12.08 -14.80
C GLU A 511 18.60 11.96 -15.66
N LEU A 512 19.17 10.75 -15.77
CA LEU A 512 20.34 10.47 -16.62
C LEU A 512 20.06 10.67 -18.12
N LYS A 513 18.80 10.55 -18.55
CA LYS A 513 18.33 10.81 -19.92
C LYS A 513 17.81 12.24 -20.15
N LYS A 514 18.02 13.18 -19.21
CA LYS A 514 17.52 14.58 -19.29
C LYS A 514 16.00 14.68 -19.50
N GLY A 515 15.23 13.86 -18.79
CA GLY A 515 13.76 13.91 -18.79
C GLY A 515 13.09 13.17 -19.94
N GLN A 516 13.83 12.44 -20.79
CA GLN A 516 13.21 11.46 -21.69
C GLN A 516 12.72 10.27 -20.87
N MET A 517 11.41 10.23 -20.62
CA MET A 517 10.77 9.10 -19.95
C MET A 517 10.35 8.04 -20.98
N ASP A 518 10.79 6.82 -20.75
CA ASP A 518 10.15 5.64 -21.30
C ASP A 518 9.19 5.13 -20.21
N ILE A 519 7.89 5.27 -20.43
CA ILE A 519 6.86 4.93 -19.43
C ILE A 519 6.77 3.40 -19.36
N PHE A 520 7.54 2.81 -18.45
CA PHE A 520 7.36 1.41 -18.08
C PHE A 520 6.16 1.30 -17.13
N GLY A 521 5.11 0.59 -17.55
CA GLY A 521 3.96 0.24 -16.71
C GLY A 521 4.37 -0.76 -15.62
N LEU A 522 5.04 -0.26 -14.58
CA LEU A 522 5.56 -1.05 -13.46
C LEU A 522 4.47 -1.85 -12.76
N ASP A 523 3.32 -1.22 -12.51
CA ASP A 523 2.19 -1.78 -11.79
C ASP A 523 1.71 -3.10 -12.42
N LYS A 524 1.28 -3.07 -13.68
CA LYS A 524 0.80 -4.27 -14.38
C LYS A 524 1.88 -5.31 -14.58
N HIS A 525 3.11 -4.86 -14.83
CA HIS A 525 4.22 -5.77 -15.02
C HIS A 525 4.49 -6.56 -13.74
N ILE A 526 4.50 -5.88 -12.58
CA ILE A 526 4.70 -6.52 -11.27
C ILE A 526 3.60 -7.56 -11.02
N LEU A 527 2.34 -7.21 -11.22
CA LEU A 527 1.23 -8.14 -11.03
C LEU A 527 1.33 -9.37 -11.93
N LYS A 528 1.59 -9.16 -13.21
CA LYS A 528 1.60 -10.25 -14.20
C LYS A 528 2.81 -11.16 -14.07
N ASN A 529 3.96 -10.59 -13.71
CA ASN A 529 5.23 -11.29 -13.89
C ASN A 529 5.99 -11.55 -12.58
N ASN A 530 5.69 -10.85 -11.49
CA ASN A 530 6.56 -10.89 -10.32
C ASN A 530 5.90 -11.54 -9.10
N LEU A 531 4.59 -11.44 -8.93
CA LEU A 531 3.90 -11.91 -7.73
C LEU A 531 3.13 -13.20 -8.00
N PHE A 532 3.29 -14.19 -7.12
CA PHE A 532 2.67 -15.51 -7.22
C PHE A 532 2.15 -15.94 -5.84
N GLY A 533 0.98 -16.55 -5.83
CA GLY A 533 0.29 -16.94 -4.59
C GLY A 533 -0.41 -18.28 -4.75
N VAL A 534 -0.43 -19.09 -3.69
CA VAL A 534 -1.29 -20.26 -3.60
C VAL A 534 -2.00 -20.26 -2.26
N ASP A 535 -3.29 -20.58 -2.27
CA ASP A 535 -4.05 -20.82 -1.05
C ASP A 535 -5.03 -21.97 -1.22
N LEU A 536 -5.27 -22.72 -0.14
CA LEU A 536 -6.23 -23.82 -0.13
C LEU A 536 -7.68 -23.31 -0.26
N ASN A 537 -7.94 -22.10 0.26
CA ASN A 537 -9.25 -21.50 0.32
C ASN A 537 -9.53 -20.64 -0.93
N PRO A 538 -10.51 -21.00 -1.79
CA PRO A 538 -10.86 -20.24 -2.98
C PRO A 538 -11.17 -18.77 -2.71
N GLU A 539 -11.85 -18.50 -1.60
CA GLU A 539 -12.27 -17.16 -1.23
C GLU A 539 -11.07 -16.29 -0.81
N SER A 540 -10.04 -16.91 -0.20
CA SER A 540 -8.77 -16.22 0.09
C SER A 540 -8.02 -15.84 -1.19
N VAL A 541 -8.06 -16.72 -2.21
CA VAL A 541 -7.52 -16.44 -3.54
C VAL A 541 -8.24 -15.25 -4.19
N GLU A 542 -9.57 -15.22 -4.17
CA GLU A 542 -10.33 -14.12 -4.77
C GLU A 542 -10.12 -12.79 -4.02
N ILE A 543 -10.05 -12.82 -2.68
CA ILE A 543 -9.70 -11.65 -1.86
C ILE A 543 -8.31 -11.13 -2.20
N THR A 544 -7.32 -12.03 -2.35
CA THR A 544 -5.96 -11.67 -2.74
C THR A 544 -5.94 -10.97 -4.09
N LYS A 545 -6.64 -11.52 -5.08
CA LYS A 545 -6.76 -10.92 -6.42
C LYS A 545 -7.41 -9.55 -6.35
N LEU A 546 -8.51 -9.42 -5.60
CA LEU A 546 -9.22 -8.16 -5.40
C LEU A 546 -8.29 -7.10 -4.78
N GLY A 547 -7.59 -7.40 -3.69
CA GLY A 547 -6.64 -6.47 -3.07
C GLY A 547 -5.57 -5.95 -4.04
N LEU A 548 -5.00 -6.84 -4.86
CA LEU A 548 -4.01 -6.49 -5.88
C LEU A 548 -4.61 -5.65 -7.03
N TRP A 549 -5.85 -5.93 -7.46
CA TRP A 549 -6.53 -5.11 -8.45
C TRP A 549 -6.83 -3.71 -7.92
N LEU A 550 -7.31 -3.58 -6.69
CA LEU A 550 -7.59 -2.28 -6.07
C LEU A 550 -6.34 -1.38 -6.02
N LYS A 551 -5.14 -1.96 -5.86
CA LYS A 551 -3.87 -1.22 -5.89
C LYS A 551 -3.44 -0.75 -7.29
N THR A 552 -3.89 -1.41 -8.36
CA THR A 552 -3.40 -1.19 -9.73
C THR A 552 -4.42 -0.63 -10.69
N ALA A 553 -5.69 -0.61 -10.30
CA ALA A 553 -6.77 -0.16 -11.16
C ALA A 553 -6.50 1.27 -11.67
N ASP A 554 -6.64 1.46 -12.97
CA ASP A 554 -6.48 2.76 -13.62
C ASP A 554 -7.57 3.00 -14.67
N ASN A 555 -7.81 4.26 -14.98
CA ASN A 555 -8.89 4.67 -15.88
C ASN A 555 -8.52 4.59 -17.37
N LYS A 556 -7.47 3.85 -17.74
CA LYS A 556 -6.95 3.81 -19.11
C LYS A 556 -6.68 2.40 -19.60
N SER A 557 -6.82 1.38 -18.77
CA SER A 557 -6.23 0.10 -19.10
C SER A 557 -6.88 -1.10 -18.39
N GLU A 558 -6.85 -2.26 -19.05
CA GLU A 558 -7.51 -3.50 -18.59
C GLU A 558 -6.95 -4.05 -17.27
N LEU A 559 -7.75 -4.76 -16.45
CA LEU A 559 -7.15 -5.44 -15.30
C LEU A 559 -6.17 -6.51 -15.78
N THR A 560 -5.19 -6.79 -14.95
CA THR A 560 -4.30 -7.92 -15.20
C THR A 560 -5.03 -9.18 -14.76
N ALA A 561 -5.23 -10.13 -15.67
CA ALA A 561 -5.68 -11.47 -15.27
C ALA A 561 -4.67 -12.09 -14.30
N LEU A 562 -5.14 -12.47 -13.11
CA LEU A 562 -4.29 -13.00 -12.02
C LEU A 562 -4.46 -14.49 -11.81
N ASP A 563 -5.34 -15.18 -12.56
CA ASP A 563 -5.61 -16.62 -12.40
C ASP A 563 -4.38 -17.51 -12.62
N ASP A 564 -3.42 -17.03 -13.43
CA ASP A 564 -2.17 -17.75 -13.65
C ASP A 564 -1.14 -17.55 -12.53
N ASN A 565 -1.31 -16.49 -11.73
CA ASN A 565 -0.38 -16.03 -10.70
C ASN A 565 -0.83 -16.42 -9.30
N ILE A 566 -2.13 -16.20 -9.00
CA ILE A 566 -2.76 -16.50 -7.72
C ILE A 566 -3.72 -17.68 -7.95
N ARG A 567 -3.36 -18.84 -7.43
CA ARG A 567 -4.05 -20.10 -7.72
C ARG A 567 -4.62 -20.73 -6.46
N CYS A 568 -5.75 -21.41 -6.60
CA CYS A 568 -6.29 -22.22 -5.52
C CYS A 568 -5.72 -23.63 -5.54
N GLY A 569 -5.30 -24.14 -4.39
CA GLY A 569 -4.85 -25.52 -4.21
C GLY A 569 -4.06 -25.77 -2.92
N ASN A 570 -3.82 -27.05 -2.65
CA ASN A 570 -3.02 -27.53 -1.53
C ASN A 570 -1.54 -27.49 -1.91
N SER A 571 -0.86 -26.42 -1.51
CA SER A 571 0.57 -26.19 -1.76
C SER A 571 1.52 -27.32 -1.35
N LEU A 572 1.08 -28.22 -0.47
CA LEU A 572 1.91 -29.31 0.07
C LEU A 572 1.66 -30.67 -0.63
N ILE A 573 0.47 -30.88 -1.19
CA ILE A 573 0.01 -32.18 -1.69
C ILE A 573 -0.41 -32.06 -3.16
N ASP A 574 0.22 -32.86 -4.02
CA ASP A 574 -0.02 -32.98 -5.46
C ASP A 574 -0.81 -34.25 -5.83
N ASP A 575 -1.06 -35.12 -4.87
CA ASP A 575 -1.84 -36.35 -5.06
C ASP A 575 -3.34 -36.05 -5.03
N SER A 576 -4.02 -36.28 -6.17
CA SER A 576 -5.46 -36.07 -6.33
C SER A 576 -6.31 -37.08 -5.55
N GLU A 577 -5.78 -38.25 -5.18
CA GLU A 577 -6.53 -39.19 -4.33
C GLU A 577 -6.68 -38.64 -2.90
N ILE A 578 -5.72 -37.84 -2.45
CA ILE A 578 -5.69 -37.29 -1.08
C ILE A 578 -6.28 -35.88 -1.03
N ALA A 579 -5.90 -35.01 -1.98
CA ALA A 579 -6.29 -33.60 -1.99
C ALA A 579 -7.42 -33.28 -2.98
N GLY A 580 -7.94 -34.27 -3.72
CA GLY A 580 -9.03 -34.06 -4.68
C GLY A 580 -8.71 -33.03 -5.74
N ASP A 581 -9.67 -32.14 -6.00
CA ASP A 581 -9.54 -30.98 -6.91
C ASP A 581 -8.52 -29.94 -6.42
N ARG A 582 -8.13 -29.99 -5.14
CA ARG A 582 -7.11 -29.12 -4.55
C ARG A 582 -5.70 -29.63 -4.72
N ALA A 583 -5.47 -30.83 -5.26
CA ALA A 583 -4.12 -31.31 -5.53
C ALA A 583 -3.33 -30.31 -6.39
N PHE A 584 -2.13 -29.93 -5.93
CA PHE A 584 -1.36 -28.87 -6.56
C PHE A 584 0.02 -29.35 -7.03
N ASN A 585 0.11 -29.70 -8.31
CA ASN A 585 1.38 -30.01 -8.96
C ASN A 585 2.08 -28.71 -9.43
N TRP A 586 3.17 -28.34 -8.74
CA TRP A 586 3.92 -27.13 -9.01
C TRP A 586 4.60 -27.12 -10.39
N GLU A 587 5.08 -28.28 -10.87
CA GLU A 587 5.71 -28.42 -12.18
C GLU A 587 4.73 -28.19 -13.33
N GLU A 588 3.44 -28.45 -13.11
CA GLU A 588 2.38 -28.21 -14.08
C GLU A 588 1.87 -26.77 -13.97
N LYS A 589 1.44 -26.37 -12.76
CA LYS A 589 0.76 -25.09 -12.51
C LYS A 589 1.69 -23.88 -12.67
N PHE A 590 2.97 -24.02 -12.35
CA PHE A 590 4.00 -22.99 -12.53
C PHE A 590 5.16 -23.45 -13.42
N SER A 591 4.85 -24.23 -14.46
CA SER A 591 5.85 -24.89 -15.32
C SER A 591 6.98 -23.99 -15.84
N LYS A 592 6.69 -22.74 -16.23
CA LYS A 592 7.72 -21.80 -16.71
C LYS A 592 8.73 -21.43 -15.62
N ILE A 593 8.26 -21.26 -14.39
CA ILE A 593 9.09 -20.87 -13.23
C ILE A 593 9.89 -22.08 -12.76
N MET A 594 9.24 -23.24 -12.62
CA MET A 594 9.90 -24.47 -12.18
C MET A 594 10.99 -24.92 -13.18
N LYS A 595 10.72 -24.84 -14.50
CA LYS A 595 11.75 -25.06 -15.54
C LYS A 595 12.90 -24.06 -15.50
N SER A 596 12.69 -22.87 -14.92
CA SER A 596 13.72 -21.86 -14.72
C SER A 596 14.46 -22.02 -13.38
N GLY A 597 14.22 -23.14 -12.69
CA GLY A 597 14.88 -23.50 -11.44
C GLY A 597 14.09 -23.18 -10.16
N GLY A 598 12.93 -22.52 -10.26
CA GLY A 598 12.12 -22.12 -9.10
C GLY A 598 11.99 -20.61 -8.92
N PHE A 599 11.52 -20.20 -7.75
CA PHE A 599 11.26 -18.80 -7.38
C PHE A 599 12.52 -18.10 -6.86
N ASP A 600 12.55 -16.77 -6.95
CA ASP A 600 13.63 -15.94 -6.45
C ASP A 600 13.52 -15.68 -4.94
N VAL A 601 12.28 -15.55 -4.43
CA VAL A 601 12.00 -15.26 -3.02
C VAL A 601 10.71 -15.97 -2.63
N VAL A 602 10.67 -16.58 -1.44
CA VAL A 602 9.46 -17.12 -0.82
C VAL A 602 9.19 -16.36 0.48
N ILE A 603 7.98 -15.82 0.62
CA ILE A 603 7.47 -15.11 1.81
C ILE A 603 6.11 -15.70 2.20
N GLY A 604 5.61 -15.36 3.39
CA GLY A 604 4.25 -15.77 3.80
C GLY A 604 4.14 -15.98 5.30
N ASN A 605 2.91 -16.13 5.76
CA ASN A 605 2.59 -16.55 7.13
C ASN A 605 1.83 -17.88 7.09
N PRO A 606 2.54 -19.02 7.03
CA PRO A 606 1.90 -20.33 6.93
C PRO A 606 1.07 -20.66 8.18
N PRO A 607 0.06 -21.54 8.06
CA PRO A 607 -0.81 -21.88 9.18
C PRO A 607 -0.05 -22.59 10.30
N TYR A 608 -0.37 -22.24 11.55
CA TYR A 608 0.15 -22.91 12.75
C TYR A 608 -0.88 -23.88 13.33
N GLY A 609 -0.48 -25.12 13.57
CA GLY A 609 -1.31 -26.12 14.24
C GLY A 609 -2.61 -26.46 13.51
N ALA A 610 -2.60 -26.53 12.18
CA ALA A 610 -3.75 -26.96 11.40
C ALA A 610 -4.23 -28.35 11.86
N ASP A 611 -5.55 -28.54 11.92
CA ASP A 611 -6.16 -29.85 12.20
C ASP A 611 -6.07 -30.70 10.93
N LEU A 612 -5.16 -31.67 10.92
CA LEU A 612 -4.86 -32.49 9.75
C LEU A 612 -5.40 -33.91 9.97
N SER A 613 -6.09 -34.45 8.96
CA SER A 613 -6.52 -35.85 8.99
C SER A 613 -5.31 -36.79 9.08
N GLU A 614 -5.52 -38.00 9.61
CA GLU A 614 -4.46 -38.99 9.75
C GLU A 614 -3.82 -39.35 8.39
N GLU A 615 -4.62 -39.37 7.33
CA GLU A 615 -4.18 -39.58 5.95
C GLU A 615 -3.25 -38.45 5.45
N ILE A 616 -3.63 -37.19 5.69
CA ILE A 616 -2.80 -36.02 5.35
C ILE A 616 -1.50 -36.07 6.16
N VAL A 617 -1.57 -36.35 7.47
CA VAL A 617 -0.38 -36.48 8.33
C VAL A 617 0.58 -37.54 7.79
N ASN A 618 0.07 -38.72 7.43
CA ASN A 618 0.89 -39.81 6.91
C ASN A 618 1.51 -39.47 5.56
N THR A 619 0.79 -38.73 4.71
CA THR A 619 1.30 -38.25 3.42
C THR A 619 2.43 -37.24 3.62
N LEU A 620 2.24 -36.25 4.50
CA LEU A 620 3.25 -35.24 4.79
C LEU A 620 4.50 -35.84 5.43
N LYS A 621 4.35 -36.83 6.33
CA LYS A 621 5.49 -37.59 6.91
C LYS A 621 6.34 -38.28 5.87
N LYS A 622 5.72 -38.86 4.83
CA LYS A 622 6.45 -39.55 3.77
C LYS A 622 7.16 -38.57 2.83
N LYS A 623 6.56 -37.39 2.62
CA LYS A 623 7.00 -36.41 1.63
C LYS A 623 8.04 -35.42 2.15
N TYR A 624 7.97 -35.04 3.43
CA TYR A 624 8.78 -33.97 4.03
C TYR A 624 9.60 -34.48 5.21
N LYS A 625 10.91 -34.20 5.19
CA LYS A 625 11.84 -34.67 6.23
C LYS A 625 11.67 -33.92 7.55
N SER A 626 11.25 -32.66 7.48
CA SER A 626 11.04 -31.79 8.63
C SER A 626 9.83 -32.18 9.49
N PHE A 627 9.05 -33.17 9.05
CA PHE A 627 7.91 -33.70 9.79
C PHE A 627 8.37 -34.70 10.87
N GLU A 628 8.87 -34.21 12.02
CA GLU A 628 9.26 -35.05 13.18
C GLU A 628 8.45 -34.74 14.47
N TYR A 629 7.92 -35.81 15.08
CA TYR A 629 7.40 -36.02 16.45
C TYR A 629 6.43 -35.02 17.14
N GLN A 630 6.51 -33.69 16.95
CA GLN A 630 5.52 -32.72 17.48
C GLN A 630 5.10 -31.74 16.38
N VAL A 631 3.87 -31.90 15.90
CA VAL A 631 3.38 -31.29 14.65
C VAL A 631 3.16 -29.79 14.79
N ASN A 632 3.84 -29.03 13.93
CA ASN A 632 3.38 -27.69 13.58
C ASN A 632 3.47 -27.51 12.06
N SER A 633 2.32 -27.28 11.42
CA SER A 633 2.16 -27.23 9.95
C SER A 633 3.11 -26.24 9.28
N TYR A 634 3.49 -25.14 9.95
CA TYR A 634 4.42 -24.15 9.39
C TYR A 634 5.79 -24.73 9.01
N VAL A 635 6.27 -25.76 9.71
CA VAL A 635 7.60 -26.36 9.48
C VAL A 635 7.65 -26.99 8.08
N VAL A 636 6.56 -27.65 7.68
CA VAL A 636 6.43 -28.28 6.36
C VAL A 636 6.39 -27.23 5.26
N PHE A 637 5.73 -26.10 5.50
CA PHE A 637 5.75 -24.96 4.57
C PHE A 637 7.15 -24.35 4.43
N TYR A 638 7.97 -24.35 5.49
CA TYR A 638 9.34 -23.86 5.41
C TYR A 638 10.21 -24.75 4.50
N GLU A 639 10.19 -26.08 4.71
CA GLU A 639 10.86 -27.03 3.82
C GLU A 639 10.32 -26.93 2.38
N ARG A 640 9.01 -26.79 2.22
CA ARG A 640 8.40 -26.59 0.91
C ARG A 640 8.89 -25.32 0.23
N GLY A 641 8.94 -24.21 0.95
CA GLY A 641 9.45 -22.94 0.46
C GLY A 641 10.90 -23.06 -0.03
N LEU A 642 11.76 -23.69 0.77
CA LEU A 642 13.16 -23.96 0.39
C LEU A 642 13.27 -24.80 -0.89
N ASN A 643 12.43 -25.83 -1.04
CA ASN A 643 12.43 -26.68 -2.23
C ASN A 643 11.88 -25.99 -3.48
N LEU A 644 11.15 -24.88 -3.32
CA LEU A 644 10.61 -24.07 -4.43
C LEU A 644 11.54 -22.93 -4.83
N LEU A 645 12.57 -22.62 -4.04
CA LEU A 645 13.58 -21.62 -4.38
C LEU A 645 14.54 -22.15 -5.45
N LYS A 646 14.94 -21.24 -6.34
CA LYS A 646 16.06 -21.50 -7.25
C LYS A 646 17.40 -21.28 -6.57
N GLY A 647 18.47 -21.73 -7.21
CA GLY A 647 19.83 -21.45 -6.75
C GLY A 647 20.09 -19.93 -6.59
N GLY A 648 20.45 -19.50 -5.38
CA GLY A 648 20.70 -18.10 -5.05
C GLY A 648 19.43 -17.24 -4.86
N GLY A 649 18.30 -17.90 -4.54
CA GLY A 649 17.08 -17.32 -3.99
C GLY A 649 16.90 -17.60 -2.51
#